data_AF-F4R9P1-F1
#
_entry.id   AF-F4R9P1-F1
#
_cell.length_a   1.000
_cell.length_b   1.000
_cell.length_c   1.000
_cell.angle_alpha   90.00
_cell.angle_beta   90.00
_cell.angle_gamma   90.00
#
_symmetry.space_group_name_H-M   'P 1'
#
loop_
_entity.id
_entity.type
_entity.pdbx_description
1 polymer ?
#
loop_
_entity_poly.entity_id
_entity_poly.type
_entity_poly.pdbx_seq_one_letter_code
_entity_poly.pdbx_strand_id
1 'polypeptide(L)'
;MSSEKASPQTTQTQLDPAILQDLPHDQPPVAPIVKKRRKRTKTGKRFKVPVPSSGKHQTFIDIGCETDAQGYPIYPNNETVFVKKPNEDITNFGHIAYPHTQKTSGANDDRPWKTTWYTCLGLLDCDNKACKYAAPPPTGDRKAAEHILKHPRCPAAECQGQHRWTTCTTTSCRVDLEKETGWAILRHSGTHCHVWPVSKKADPLAMEKLTAEVVKNPKAGPMVLQVGQAGEGRKITPSVDNLHPAFSHRSRLGYLRRTILYNTGIMTEQESKGGGDSFPLDIQHWGTKGLWLISMALTGSNVHVTFQIEWMAQQLVRRDPETEKVYSGGLLSDVTYRFFKNGYLLTTSMYSDLLHRWIPVQLTWMARLDVTHYKGHFTLLMKQMFVDFSSAQKQGFVGAYMDVFNKRDRDKAMSKLKGCCEHYRQSITRITRNRGVVPAGDNGTFEDMALNLLEPDKPNGLNLAQRFESLAKAYPAAKPWIAWWNTADIEAMLFCARRRLPLDDPPRYDECGNEIDELPETTNGQESMHRQYYILTDGKCTLLQGLIQLLLFAKSLEKDYDQLLRGIPVKYGNNWESVVETMGWSKQRASRRPEANDGRPPDTNKVLFGTKKLGRPRGAPNVHRDPHSSYQSYWACNNETGKKNCCWATASLESFFPLFSPLWIIGSTGKKTDIVTKLTRHYSARVSSEIHGGKGMRSILSRGLTSLQKAAQQLSPSFVTDRFASADLFIDYFLVPARGKPASPIAKLFPHQVIKEFRCTQYPSHIQNEIVTQYGISITNDMFHDANLKYSGIEELIQMWVTDGLFSTNPRCCTAFQKSFNENPKQLSPLMSDEDIEVQVLKENPAKDVPTLYERAHLDFSSSPMHVYFHLAGVMGLAESDKHKFMGDMKWPECLEFNGNNYKIVSRGFWGEGHFWCKVVRTLDGATGVYYYNDLLDDGRAQLLGRDMGLISGAQPNTSWVIYSRQPTREEQTIIDNGIARIAKKNPTGDTPFGSADDFVEVEDQIAEIMVEEPGHEVIEDRK
;
A
#
# COMPACT_ATOMS: atom_id res chain seq x y z
N MET A 1 57.41 44.07 -16.47
CA MET A 1 58.12 42.83 -16.88
C MET A 1 57.63 41.68 -16.02
N SER A 2 57.28 40.49 -16.51
CA SER A 2 56.92 40.09 -17.89
C SER A 2 56.21 38.73 -17.86
N SER A 3 55.00 38.64 -18.43
CA SER A 3 54.53 37.56 -19.33
C SER A 3 53.01 37.63 -19.53
N GLU A 4 52.55 37.59 -20.77
CA GLU A 4 51.13 37.44 -21.12
C GLU A 4 50.92 36.56 -22.36
N LYS A 5 49.96 35.64 -22.23
CA LYS A 5 48.90 35.24 -23.20
C LYS A 5 49.22 34.83 -24.66
N ALA A 6 48.73 33.61 -24.96
CA ALA A 6 47.71 33.27 -25.98
C ALA A 6 48.09 32.58 -27.31
N SER A 7 47.39 31.45 -27.55
CA SER A 7 46.66 30.94 -28.74
C SER A 7 47.18 31.17 -30.18
N PRO A 8 47.05 30.16 -31.08
CA PRO A 8 45.83 30.03 -31.91
C PRO A 8 45.39 28.57 -32.25
N GLN A 9 44.52 28.39 -33.26
CA GLN A 9 43.87 27.11 -33.69
C GLN A 9 44.12 26.74 -35.18
N THR A 10 43.66 25.53 -35.58
CA THR A 10 43.37 25.02 -36.95
C THR A 10 44.57 24.68 -37.87
N THR A 11 44.47 23.88 -38.96
CA THR A 11 43.28 23.43 -39.76
C THR A 11 43.27 21.90 -40.09
N GLN A 12 43.08 21.49 -41.36
CA GLN A 12 42.87 20.12 -41.89
C GLN A 12 43.88 19.79 -43.03
N THR A 13 44.03 18.56 -43.55
CA THR A 13 43.23 17.91 -44.64
C THR A 13 43.65 16.40 -44.67
N GLN A 14 42.81 15.34 -44.66
CA GLN A 14 41.80 14.84 -45.64
C GLN A 14 42.42 14.39 -47.00
N LEU A 15 41.95 13.37 -47.74
CA LEU A 15 40.87 12.35 -47.63
C LEU A 15 41.52 10.92 -47.52
N ASP A 16 41.06 9.73 -48.00
CA ASP A 16 39.86 9.22 -48.72
C ASP A 16 39.66 7.69 -48.50
N PRO A 17 38.48 7.05 -48.76
CA PRO A 17 38.22 5.64 -48.39
C PRO A 17 37.61 4.71 -49.48
N ALA A 18 38.30 3.61 -49.86
CA ALA A 18 37.66 2.44 -50.48
C ALA A 18 38.52 1.15 -50.44
N ILE A 19 37.97 0.07 -49.86
CA ILE A 19 38.00 -1.36 -50.28
C ILE A 19 37.47 -2.20 -49.10
N LEU A 20 36.57 -3.13 -49.40
CA LEU A 20 35.79 -3.85 -48.39
C LEU A 20 35.62 -5.31 -48.83
N GLN A 21 36.41 -6.22 -48.25
CA GLN A 21 36.14 -7.68 -48.14
C GLN A 21 37.32 -8.40 -47.48
N ASP A 22 37.17 -8.82 -46.22
CA ASP A 22 37.11 -10.25 -45.84
C ASP A 22 36.98 -10.41 -44.31
N LEU A 23 36.27 -11.46 -43.90
CA LEU A 23 36.06 -11.86 -42.49
C LEU A 23 36.52 -13.32 -42.32
N PRO A 24 36.97 -13.71 -41.13
CA PRO A 24 36.00 -14.31 -40.20
C PRO A 24 35.99 -13.64 -38.83
N HIS A 25 34.79 -13.39 -38.32
CA HIS A 25 34.55 -13.00 -36.92
C HIS A 25 34.05 -14.24 -36.17
N ASP A 26 34.89 -14.86 -35.33
CA ASP A 26 34.51 -15.43 -34.02
C ASP A 26 35.59 -16.34 -33.41
N GLN A 27 36.00 -16.00 -32.18
CA GLN A 27 36.35 -16.97 -31.15
C GLN A 27 35.77 -16.52 -29.80
N PRO A 28 35.45 -17.44 -28.86
CA PRO A 28 34.60 -17.12 -27.72
C PRO A 28 35.29 -16.26 -26.66
N PRO A 29 34.54 -15.49 -25.85
CA PRO A 29 35.09 -14.82 -24.67
C PRO A 29 35.67 -15.85 -23.69
N VAL A 30 36.97 -15.74 -23.41
CA VAL A 30 37.69 -16.66 -22.51
C VAL A 30 37.04 -16.66 -21.13
N ALA A 31 36.52 -17.83 -20.72
CA ALA A 31 35.81 -17.98 -19.46
C ALA A 31 36.70 -17.57 -18.27
N PRO A 32 36.19 -16.79 -17.30
CA PRO A 32 37.00 -16.30 -16.18
C PRO A 32 37.45 -17.48 -15.31
N ILE A 33 38.76 -17.73 -15.29
CA ILE A 33 39.36 -18.87 -14.58
C ILE A 33 39.09 -18.76 -13.08
N VAL A 34 38.12 -19.54 -12.60
CA VAL A 34 37.81 -19.69 -11.18
C VAL A 34 38.98 -20.40 -10.49
N LYS A 35 39.93 -19.60 -9.98
CA LYS A 35 41.13 -20.07 -9.29
C LYS A 35 40.75 -20.80 -8.00
N LYS A 36 40.56 -22.12 -8.09
CA LYS A 36 40.36 -23.01 -6.94
C LYS A 36 41.49 -22.79 -5.92
N ARG A 37 41.11 -22.63 -4.64
CA ARG A 37 42.03 -22.57 -3.48
C ARG A 37 43.03 -23.74 -3.56
N ARG A 38 44.31 -23.45 -3.86
CA ARG A 38 45.36 -24.48 -3.98
C ARG A 38 45.38 -25.32 -2.69
N LYS A 39 45.21 -26.65 -2.80
CA LYS A 39 45.35 -27.56 -1.66
C LYS A 39 46.80 -27.47 -1.16
N ARG A 40 46.98 -27.20 0.13
CA ARG A 40 48.31 -27.12 0.77
C ARG A 40 48.95 -28.51 0.74
N THR A 41 50.16 -28.63 0.19
CA THR A 41 50.99 -29.83 0.32
C THR A 41 51.20 -30.13 1.81
N LYS A 42 51.16 -31.42 2.20
CA LYS A 42 51.35 -31.84 3.61
C LYS A 42 52.81 -31.72 4.04
N THR A 43 53.30 -30.51 4.26
CA THR A 43 54.50 -30.30 5.08
C THR A 43 54.22 -30.72 6.53
N GLY A 44 55.25 -31.18 7.23
CA GLY A 44 55.13 -31.76 8.58
C GLY A 44 54.56 -30.77 9.62
N LYS A 45 54.15 -31.31 10.78
CA LYS A 45 53.60 -30.52 11.91
C LYS A 45 54.65 -29.54 12.49
N ARG A 46 54.84 -28.36 11.86
CA ARG A 46 55.79 -27.31 12.29
C ARG A 46 55.68 -27.00 13.79
N PHE A 47 54.44 -26.85 14.28
CA PHE A 47 54.18 -26.64 15.70
C PHE A 47 53.78 -27.96 16.39
N LYS A 48 54.62 -28.43 17.32
CA LYS A 48 54.27 -29.46 18.32
C LYS A 48 53.59 -28.82 19.54
N VAL A 49 52.84 -29.59 20.33
CA VAL A 49 52.38 -29.14 21.66
C VAL A 49 53.63 -28.85 22.52
N PRO A 50 53.70 -27.72 23.25
CA PRO A 50 54.85 -27.36 24.07
C PRO A 50 54.90 -28.20 25.37
N VAL A 51 56.03 -28.13 26.09
CA VAL A 51 56.18 -28.71 27.44
C VAL A 51 56.52 -27.58 28.40
N PRO A 52 55.56 -27.07 29.19
CA PRO A 52 55.69 -25.79 29.90
C PRO A 52 56.71 -25.82 31.04
N SER A 53 56.88 -26.98 31.70
CA SER A 53 57.87 -27.20 32.76
C SER A 53 59.34 -27.09 32.33
N SER A 54 59.62 -26.91 31.03
CA SER A 54 61.00 -26.93 30.51
C SER A 54 61.73 -25.59 30.52
N GLY A 55 61.04 -24.46 30.71
CA GLY A 55 61.63 -23.11 30.67
C GLY A 55 62.22 -22.65 29.32
N LYS A 56 62.19 -23.51 28.29
CA LYS A 56 62.87 -23.28 26.98
C LYS A 56 62.12 -22.35 26.01
N HIS A 57 60.92 -21.90 26.36
CA HIS A 57 60.15 -20.96 25.55
C HIS A 57 60.21 -19.56 26.18
N GLN A 58 60.69 -18.60 25.39
CA GLN A 58 60.75 -17.18 25.72
C GLN A 58 59.99 -16.37 24.67
N THR A 59 59.56 -15.16 25.01
CA THR A 59 58.94 -14.23 24.06
C THR A 59 60.02 -13.64 23.14
N PHE A 60 59.78 -13.73 21.83
CA PHE A 60 60.59 -13.19 20.76
C PHE A 60 59.66 -12.57 19.71
N ILE A 61 59.72 -11.25 19.53
CA ILE A 61 58.84 -10.52 18.61
C ILE A 61 59.67 -10.11 17.39
N ASP A 62 59.25 -10.57 16.22
CA ASP A 62 60.02 -10.47 14.98
C ASP A 62 59.69 -9.17 14.21
N ILE A 63 60.58 -8.76 13.32
CA ILE A 63 60.47 -7.53 12.54
C ILE A 63 59.20 -7.56 11.68
N GLY A 64 58.45 -6.45 11.67
CA GLY A 64 57.19 -6.33 10.92
C GLY A 64 55.98 -6.96 11.62
N CYS A 65 56.10 -7.35 12.89
CA CYS A 65 54.98 -7.54 13.80
C CYS A 65 54.48 -6.19 14.31
N GLU A 66 53.16 -6.01 14.47
CA GLU A 66 52.60 -4.89 15.24
C GLU A 66 52.13 -5.37 16.61
N THR A 67 52.63 -4.72 17.66
CA THR A 67 52.31 -4.98 19.07
C THR A 67 51.41 -3.89 19.65
N ASP A 68 50.66 -4.24 20.69
CA ASP A 68 49.89 -3.27 21.48
C ASP A 68 50.68 -2.67 22.65
N ALA A 69 50.00 -1.86 23.47
CA ALA A 69 50.56 -1.22 24.65
C ALA A 69 50.87 -2.16 25.83
N GLN A 70 50.46 -3.44 25.76
CA GLN A 70 50.89 -4.51 26.67
C GLN A 70 52.07 -5.31 26.08
N GLY A 71 52.55 -4.95 24.89
CA GLY A 71 53.60 -5.68 24.16
C GLY A 71 53.11 -6.96 23.50
N TYR A 72 51.79 -7.23 23.48
CA TYR A 72 51.23 -8.42 22.86
C TYR A 72 51.15 -8.26 21.32
N PRO A 73 51.58 -9.26 20.52
CA PRO A 73 51.58 -9.18 19.07
C PRO A 73 50.17 -9.37 18.49
N ILE A 74 49.44 -8.27 18.24
CA ILE A 74 48.10 -8.26 17.62
C ILE A 74 48.16 -8.67 16.14
N TYR A 75 49.19 -8.21 15.42
CA TYR A 75 49.48 -8.62 14.05
C TYR A 75 50.84 -9.34 14.03
N PRO A 76 50.90 -10.61 14.49
CA PRO A 76 52.13 -11.37 14.50
C PRO A 76 52.59 -11.66 13.07
N ASN A 77 53.90 -11.53 12.83
CA ASN A 77 54.52 -11.68 11.52
C ASN A 77 55.85 -12.43 11.65
N ASN A 78 56.39 -12.91 10.52
CA ASN A 78 57.62 -13.72 10.45
C ASN A 78 57.63 -14.84 11.51
N GLU A 79 58.70 -15.06 12.27
CA GLU A 79 58.79 -16.16 13.26
C GLU A 79 58.53 -15.69 14.71
N THR A 80 57.55 -14.79 14.90
CA THR A 80 57.15 -14.28 16.23
C THR A 80 56.66 -15.38 17.19
N VAL A 81 57.16 -15.38 18.43
CA VAL A 81 56.74 -16.23 19.54
C VAL A 81 56.41 -15.37 20.75
N PHE A 82 55.29 -15.63 21.43
CA PHE A 82 54.91 -14.90 22.64
C PHE A 82 54.42 -15.86 23.72
N VAL A 83 55.01 -15.80 24.91
CA VAL A 83 54.69 -16.66 26.06
C VAL A 83 53.97 -15.85 27.13
N LYS A 84 52.80 -16.33 27.56
CA LYS A 84 52.04 -15.84 28.71
C LYS A 84 52.26 -16.80 29.88
N LYS A 85 52.75 -16.31 31.01
CA LYS A 85 52.92 -17.06 32.27
C LYS A 85 51.56 -17.30 32.96
N PRO A 86 51.45 -18.25 33.92
CA PRO A 86 50.22 -18.52 34.67
C PRO A 86 49.52 -17.26 35.19
N ASN A 87 50.23 -16.49 36.03
CA ASN A 87 49.71 -15.33 36.76
C ASN A 87 49.86 -14.00 35.98
N GLU A 88 50.17 -14.05 34.70
CA GLU A 88 50.38 -12.88 33.84
C GLU A 88 49.11 -12.65 33.03
N ASP A 89 48.37 -11.58 33.35
CA ASP A 89 47.13 -11.22 32.65
C ASP A 89 47.40 -10.23 31.51
N ILE A 90 46.76 -10.47 30.36
CA ILE A 90 47.03 -9.80 29.08
C ILE A 90 45.71 -9.70 28.34
N THR A 91 45.11 -8.51 28.33
CA THR A 91 43.73 -8.27 27.86
C THR A 91 43.51 -8.79 26.43
N ASN A 92 44.52 -8.71 25.56
CA ASN A 92 44.46 -9.13 24.17
C ASN A 92 44.90 -10.57 23.88
N PHE A 93 45.22 -11.41 24.88
CA PHE A 93 45.80 -12.73 24.62
C PHE A 93 44.86 -13.66 23.82
N GLY A 94 45.33 -14.13 22.67
CA GLY A 94 44.54 -14.94 21.74
C GLY A 94 43.66 -14.11 20.78
N HIS A 95 43.70 -12.78 20.87
CA HIS A 95 43.20 -11.89 19.83
C HIS A 95 44.20 -11.86 18.66
N ILE A 96 43.69 -11.83 17.43
CA ILE A 96 44.46 -11.71 16.18
C ILE A 96 43.66 -10.79 15.27
N ALA A 97 44.16 -9.59 14.94
CA ALA A 97 43.35 -8.59 14.25
C ALA A 97 43.28 -8.79 12.73
N TYR A 98 44.25 -9.47 12.10
CA TYR A 98 44.18 -9.74 10.67
C TYR A 98 43.01 -10.68 10.32
N PRO A 99 42.40 -10.55 9.12
CA PRO A 99 41.26 -11.38 8.74
C PRO A 99 41.66 -12.85 8.62
N HIS A 100 41.03 -13.72 9.40
CA HIS A 100 41.44 -15.12 9.52
C HIS A 100 40.25 -16.08 9.55
N THR A 101 40.55 -17.35 9.27
CA THR A 101 39.74 -18.49 9.71
C THR A 101 40.41 -19.12 10.93
N GLN A 102 39.60 -19.42 11.95
CA GLN A 102 40.06 -20.11 13.16
C GLN A 102 39.65 -21.59 13.14
N LYS A 103 40.48 -22.44 13.73
CA LYS A 103 40.11 -23.82 14.12
C LYS A 103 40.60 -24.06 15.55
N THR A 104 39.77 -24.68 16.38
CA THR A 104 40.13 -25.01 17.78
C THR A 104 40.08 -26.54 17.99
N SER A 105 40.84 -27.06 18.96
CA SER A 105 40.85 -28.46 19.40
C SER A 105 41.15 -28.53 20.90
N GLY A 106 40.60 -29.51 21.62
CA GLY A 106 40.82 -29.64 23.07
C GLY A 106 40.17 -28.55 23.93
N ALA A 107 39.20 -27.81 23.38
CA ALA A 107 38.44 -26.83 24.15
C ALA A 107 37.51 -27.54 25.16
N ASN A 108 36.69 -28.47 24.67
CA ASN A 108 35.64 -29.13 25.44
C ASN A 108 36.03 -30.55 25.88
N ASP A 109 37.06 -31.16 25.26
CA ASP A 109 37.65 -32.44 25.67
C ASP A 109 38.41 -32.31 27.01
N ASP A 110 38.54 -33.39 27.78
CA ASP A 110 39.41 -33.49 28.99
C ASP A 110 40.93 -33.44 28.69
N ARG A 111 41.32 -32.98 27.49
CA ARG A 111 42.73 -32.75 27.15
C ARG A 111 43.23 -31.51 27.92
N PRO A 112 44.44 -31.54 28.49
CA PRO A 112 45.01 -30.39 29.21
C PRO A 112 45.34 -29.19 28.30
N TRP A 113 45.27 -29.34 26.96
CA TRP A 113 45.60 -28.29 25.99
C TRP A 113 44.41 -27.88 25.12
N LYS A 114 44.09 -26.58 25.16
CA LYS A 114 43.25 -25.91 24.16
C LYS A 114 44.15 -25.29 23.10
N THR A 115 44.16 -25.85 21.90
CA THR A 115 44.91 -25.32 20.75
C THR A 115 43.96 -24.60 19.80
N THR A 116 44.32 -23.36 19.40
CA THR A 116 43.66 -22.62 18.31
C THR A 116 44.67 -22.34 17.19
N TRP A 117 44.31 -22.65 15.94
CA TRP A 117 45.05 -22.28 14.74
C TRP A 117 44.34 -21.12 14.02
N TYR A 118 45.12 -20.13 13.59
CA TYR A 118 44.64 -18.98 12.82
C TYR A 118 45.28 -19.04 11.43
N THR A 119 44.45 -18.99 10.39
CA THR A 119 44.89 -18.97 8.99
C THR A 119 44.40 -17.69 8.34
N CYS A 120 45.33 -16.81 7.98
CA CYS A 120 45.02 -15.54 7.31
C CYS A 120 44.27 -15.76 5.99
N LEU A 121 43.29 -14.91 5.72
CA LEU A 121 42.53 -14.85 4.46
C LEU A 121 43.11 -13.84 3.47
N GLY A 122 44.00 -12.96 3.92
CA GLY A 122 44.52 -11.83 3.16
C GLY A 122 43.52 -10.67 3.11
N LEU A 123 43.41 -10.06 1.93
CA LEU A 123 42.97 -8.67 1.74
C LEU A 123 41.99 -8.56 0.56
N LEU A 124 40.93 -7.77 0.70
CA LEU A 124 40.20 -7.22 -0.45
C LEU A 124 40.82 -5.88 -0.82
N ASP A 125 41.28 -5.76 -2.05
CA ASP A 125 42.01 -4.62 -2.60
C ASP A 125 41.49 -4.22 -4.00
N CYS A 126 42.13 -3.21 -4.59
CA CYS A 126 41.87 -2.74 -5.94
C CYS A 126 43.03 -3.10 -6.87
N ASP A 127 42.76 -3.25 -8.16
CA ASP A 127 43.82 -3.39 -9.18
C ASP A 127 44.63 -2.11 -9.40
N ASN A 128 44.01 -0.94 -9.25
CA ASN A 128 44.63 0.36 -9.31
C ASN A 128 45.46 0.63 -8.04
N LYS A 129 46.79 0.64 -8.20
CA LYS A 129 47.77 0.89 -7.12
C LYS A 129 47.62 2.24 -6.41
N ALA A 130 46.97 3.24 -7.01
CA ALA A 130 46.70 4.53 -6.37
C ALA A 130 45.46 4.51 -5.45
N CYS A 131 44.62 3.49 -5.54
CA CYS A 131 43.43 3.36 -4.71
C CYS A 131 43.79 2.84 -3.30
N LYS A 132 43.43 3.61 -2.27
CA LYS A 132 43.65 3.25 -0.85
C LYS A 132 42.63 2.23 -0.31
N TYR A 133 41.93 1.49 -1.18
CA TYR A 133 40.93 0.50 -0.75
C TYR A 133 41.60 -0.75 -0.18
N ALA A 134 41.42 -0.97 1.13
CA ALA A 134 41.88 -2.16 1.83
C ALA A 134 40.82 -2.63 2.83
N ALA A 135 40.12 -3.73 2.54
CA ALA A 135 39.02 -4.23 3.34
C ALA A 135 39.19 -5.71 3.75
N PRO A 136 38.63 -6.13 4.91
CA PRO A 136 38.72 -7.51 5.36
C PRO A 136 37.75 -8.41 4.56
N PRO A 137 38.23 -9.53 3.96
CA PRO A 137 37.38 -10.46 3.22
C PRO A 137 36.36 -11.19 4.10
N PRO A 138 35.21 -11.61 3.55
CA PRO A 138 34.27 -12.52 4.21
C PRO A 138 34.93 -13.82 4.68
N THR A 139 34.62 -14.26 5.90
CA THR A 139 35.29 -15.38 6.57
C THR A 139 34.74 -16.77 6.26
N GLY A 140 33.54 -16.88 5.68
CA GLY A 140 32.97 -18.16 5.24
C GLY A 140 33.69 -18.73 4.01
N ASP A 141 33.80 -20.06 3.89
CA ASP A 141 34.48 -20.66 2.73
C ASP A 141 33.80 -20.25 1.42
N ARG A 142 34.62 -20.01 0.38
CA ARG A 142 34.25 -19.44 -0.93
C ARG A 142 33.63 -18.03 -0.91
N LYS A 143 33.16 -17.50 0.23
CA LYS A 143 32.43 -16.22 0.29
C LYS A 143 33.25 -15.01 -0.18
N ALA A 144 34.57 -15.00 0.01
CA ALA A 144 35.42 -13.95 -0.56
C ALA A 144 35.47 -13.96 -2.10
N ALA A 145 35.41 -15.14 -2.74
CA ALA A 145 35.32 -15.25 -4.20
C ALA A 145 33.91 -14.90 -4.71
N GLU A 146 32.85 -15.35 -4.03
CA GLU A 146 31.47 -14.93 -4.33
C GLU A 146 31.28 -13.42 -4.24
N HIS A 147 31.93 -12.77 -3.27
CA HIS A 147 31.84 -11.32 -3.05
C HIS A 147 32.36 -10.53 -4.24
N ILE A 148 33.50 -10.92 -4.82
CA ILE A 148 34.05 -10.27 -6.02
C ILE A 148 33.23 -10.60 -7.26
N LEU A 149 32.74 -11.84 -7.39
CA LEU A 149 31.86 -12.20 -8.51
C LEU A 149 30.56 -11.35 -8.51
N LYS A 150 30.04 -11.02 -7.33
CA LYS A 150 28.86 -10.15 -7.15
C LYS A 150 29.19 -8.65 -7.23
N HIS A 151 30.41 -8.26 -6.87
CA HIS A 151 30.84 -6.86 -6.78
C HIS A 151 32.22 -6.65 -7.44
N PRO A 152 32.33 -6.78 -8.78
CA PRO A 152 33.62 -6.80 -9.48
C PRO A 152 34.29 -5.41 -9.63
N ARG A 153 33.56 -4.32 -9.35
CA ARG A 153 34.10 -2.95 -9.33
C ARG A 153 34.53 -2.57 -7.92
N CYS A 154 35.59 -1.78 -7.80
CA CYS A 154 36.06 -1.23 -6.54
C CYS A 154 34.93 -0.43 -5.84
N PRO A 155 34.66 -0.63 -4.55
CA PRO A 155 33.60 0.08 -3.83
C PRO A 155 34.07 1.41 -3.21
N ALA A 156 35.32 1.83 -3.43
CA ALA A 156 35.78 3.16 -3.03
C ALA A 156 35.15 4.23 -3.93
N ALA A 157 34.75 5.36 -3.32
CA ALA A 157 34.24 6.51 -4.06
C ALA A 157 35.23 6.94 -5.15
N GLU A 158 34.69 7.36 -6.30
CA GLU A 158 35.44 7.85 -7.48
C GLU A 158 36.41 6.83 -8.13
N CYS A 159 36.56 5.62 -7.59
CA CYS A 159 37.44 4.60 -8.15
C CYS A 159 36.75 3.73 -9.21
N GLN A 160 37.29 3.72 -10.43
CA GLN A 160 36.80 2.88 -11.54
C GLN A 160 37.52 1.53 -11.68
N GLY A 161 38.47 1.21 -10.78
CA GLY A 161 39.25 -0.03 -10.82
C GLY A 161 38.45 -1.29 -10.49
N GLN A 162 39.02 -2.46 -10.78
CA GLN A 162 38.44 -3.75 -10.43
C GLN A 162 38.73 -4.13 -8.97
N HIS A 163 37.80 -4.89 -8.39
CA HIS A 163 37.85 -5.43 -7.03
C HIS A 163 38.61 -6.77 -7.03
N ARG A 164 39.59 -6.91 -6.14
CA ARG A 164 40.49 -8.07 -6.08
C ARG A 164 40.55 -8.66 -4.67
N TRP A 165 40.92 -9.94 -4.57
CA TRP A 165 41.19 -10.65 -3.32
C TRP A 165 42.63 -11.18 -3.38
N THR A 166 43.51 -10.51 -2.67
CA THR A 166 44.92 -10.91 -2.51
C THR A 166 45.02 -11.88 -1.34
N THR A 167 45.19 -13.17 -1.65
CA THR A 167 45.16 -14.26 -0.67
C THR A 167 46.49 -14.45 0.05
N CYS A 168 46.46 -14.49 1.39
CA CYS A 168 47.60 -14.94 2.17
C CYS A 168 47.60 -16.49 2.26
N THR A 169 48.76 -17.13 2.04
CA THR A 169 48.90 -18.61 2.11
C THR A 169 50.23 -19.10 2.68
N THR A 170 51.20 -18.19 2.82
CA THR A 170 52.57 -18.43 3.31
C THR A 170 52.64 -18.64 4.83
N THR A 171 51.69 -18.08 5.59
CA THR A 171 51.80 -17.97 7.05
C THR A 171 51.14 -19.12 7.81
N SER A 172 51.44 -19.21 9.11
CA SER A 172 50.88 -20.20 10.02
C SER A 172 50.92 -19.67 11.45
N CYS A 173 49.76 -19.39 12.05
CA CYS A 173 49.66 -18.93 13.44
C CYS A 173 48.94 -19.96 14.31
N ARG A 174 49.39 -20.13 15.55
CA ARG A 174 48.84 -21.07 16.53
C ARG A 174 48.98 -20.50 17.94
N VAL A 175 47.94 -20.61 18.74
CA VAL A 175 47.94 -20.40 20.19
C VAL A 175 47.68 -21.73 20.88
N ASP A 176 48.46 -22.04 21.92
CA ASP A 176 48.25 -23.16 22.82
C ASP A 176 48.08 -22.65 24.25
N LEU A 177 46.99 -23.04 24.90
CA LEU A 177 46.69 -22.72 26.30
C LEU A 177 46.61 -24.02 27.11
N GLU A 178 47.35 -24.10 28.20
CA GLU A 178 47.23 -25.15 29.20
C GLU A 178 46.07 -24.83 30.16
N LYS A 179 45.16 -25.78 30.36
CA LYS A 179 43.93 -25.58 31.15
C LYS A 179 44.18 -25.44 32.64
N GLU A 180 45.12 -26.22 33.18
CA GLU A 180 45.37 -26.30 34.63
C GLU A 180 46.13 -25.08 35.16
N THR A 181 47.11 -24.59 34.39
CA THR A 181 48.03 -23.53 34.83
C THR A 181 47.68 -22.15 34.27
N GLY A 182 46.91 -22.05 33.19
CA GLY A 182 46.74 -20.80 32.45
C GLY A 182 48.01 -20.30 31.74
N TRP A 183 49.08 -21.12 31.69
CA TRP A 183 50.25 -20.89 30.85
C TRP A 183 49.85 -21.02 29.38
N ALA A 184 50.36 -20.13 28.53
CA ALA A 184 50.03 -20.18 27.11
C ALA A 184 51.15 -19.66 26.21
N ILE A 185 51.13 -20.07 24.95
CA ILE A 185 52.09 -19.64 23.93
C ILE A 185 51.42 -19.38 22.58
N LEU A 186 51.65 -18.19 22.03
CA LEU A 186 51.39 -17.84 20.64
C LEU A 186 52.65 -18.10 19.82
N ARG A 187 52.50 -18.69 18.64
CA ARG A 187 53.57 -18.91 17.66
C ARG A 187 53.09 -18.55 16.26
N HIS A 188 53.89 -17.77 15.56
CA HIS A 188 53.75 -17.40 14.17
C HIS A 188 54.89 -17.99 13.35
N SER A 189 54.69 -18.11 12.03
CA SER A 189 55.71 -18.56 11.09
C SER A 189 55.35 -18.08 9.68
N GLY A 190 56.35 -17.61 8.93
CA GLY A 190 56.22 -17.04 7.57
C GLY A 190 55.74 -15.58 7.53
N THR A 191 55.88 -14.95 6.36
CA THR A 191 55.67 -13.49 6.17
C THR A 191 54.31 -13.14 5.56
N HIS A 192 53.70 -12.06 6.07
CA HIS A 192 52.54 -11.39 5.49
C HIS A 192 52.95 -10.33 4.45
N CYS A 193 52.71 -10.60 3.17
CA CYS A 193 53.05 -9.71 2.05
C CYS A 193 51.84 -8.91 1.52
N HIS A 194 51.06 -8.30 2.43
CA HIS A 194 49.91 -7.45 2.09
C HIS A 194 49.72 -6.38 3.18
N VAL A 195 49.10 -5.25 2.85
CA VAL A 195 48.70 -4.26 3.87
C VAL A 195 47.66 -4.85 4.82
N TRP A 196 47.61 -4.35 6.06
CA TRP A 196 46.56 -4.72 7.00
C TRP A 196 45.26 -3.97 6.65
N PRO A 197 44.15 -4.68 6.37
CA PRO A 197 42.86 -4.02 6.19
C PRO A 197 42.33 -3.53 7.53
N VAL A 198 41.69 -2.36 7.55
CA VAL A 198 41.18 -1.74 8.79
C VAL A 198 40.24 -2.70 9.51
N SER A 199 40.56 -3.03 10.78
CA SER A 199 39.79 -4.01 11.54
C SER A 199 38.36 -3.54 11.77
N LYS A 200 37.41 -4.38 11.38
CA LYS A 200 35.97 -4.17 11.64
C LYS A 200 35.58 -4.40 13.11
N LYS A 201 36.50 -4.71 14.03
CA LYS A 201 36.24 -4.83 15.47
C LYS A 201 37.42 -4.25 16.25
N ALA A 202 37.14 -3.47 17.29
CA ALA A 202 38.17 -3.12 18.27
C ALA A 202 38.64 -4.38 19.01
N ASP A 203 39.91 -4.40 19.35
CA ASP A 203 40.52 -5.38 20.24
C ASP A 203 40.04 -5.18 21.71
N PRO A 204 40.14 -6.21 22.56
CA PRO A 204 39.83 -6.11 23.99
C PRO A 204 40.47 -4.91 24.71
N LEU A 205 41.77 -4.61 24.50
CA LEU A 205 42.46 -3.51 25.17
C LEU A 205 41.97 -2.13 24.70
N ALA A 206 41.62 -1.96 23.41
CA ALA A 206 40.95 -0.75 22.93
C ALA A 206 39.51 -0.62 23.47
N MET A 207 38.80 -1.73 23.67
CA MET A 207 37.49 -1.73 24.34
C MET A 207 37.60 -1.40 25.84
N GLU A 208 38.66 -1.85 26.52
CA GLU A 208 38.98 -1.48 27.90
C GLU A 208 39.27 0.02 28.02
N LYS A 209 40.11 0.58 27.13
CA LYS A 209 40.39 2.02 27.06
C LYS A 209 39.15 2.86 26.75
N LEU A 210 38.30 2.42 25.81
CA LEU A 210 37.02 3.06 25.55
C LEU A 210 36.10 3.00 26.79
N THR A 211 36.11 1.88 27.52
CA THR A 211 35.34 1.72 28.75
C THR A 211 35.80 2.71 29.82
N ALA A 212 37.11 2.83 30.05
CA ALA A 212 37.68 3.80 30.97
C ALA A 212 37.31 5.25 30.61
N GLU A 213 37.40 5.65 29.34
CA GLU A 213 37.07 7.02 28.93
C GLU A 213 35.55 7.31 28.99
N VAL A 214 34.70 6.32 28.69
CA VAL A 214 33.23 6.44 28.86
C VAL A 214 32.81 6.47 30.33
N VAL A 215 33.49 5.73 31.22
CA VAL A 215 33.28 5.80 32.68
C VAL A 215 33.75 7.13 33.25
N LYS A 216 34.86 7.68 32.73
CA LYS A 216 35.44 8.97 33.09
C LYS A 216 34.60 10.17 32.64
N ASN A 217 33.89 10.08 31.51
CA ASN A 217 32.94 11.09 31.05
C ASN A 217 31.64 10.46 30.53
N PRO A 218 30.76 9.98 31.44
CA PRO A 218 29.55 9.26 31.03
C PRO A 218 28.53 10.17 30.33
N LYS A 219 28.63 11.49 30.50
CA LYS A 219 27.77 12.48 29.82
C LYS A 219 28.22 12.78 28.38
N ALA A 220 29.44 12.43 27.96
CA ALA A 220 29.90 12.64 26.59
C ALA A 220 29.07 11.84 25.58
N GLY A 221 28.37 12.54 24.68
CA GLY A 221 27.63 11.92 23.59
C GLY A 221 28.57 11.32 22.52
N PRO A 222 28.10 10.40 21.65
CA PRO A 222 28.96 9.72 20.68
C PRO A 222 29.70 10.66 19.71
N MET A 223 29.14 11.83 19.39
CA MET A 223 29.82 12.86 18.59
C MET A 223 30.99 13.50 19.37
N VAL A 224 30.81 13.73 20.67
CA VAL A 224 31.82 14.35 21.54
C VAL A 224 32.99 13.40 21.76
N LEU A 225 32.72 12.11 21.97
CA LEU A 225 33.75 11.07 22.00
C LEU A 225 34.50 10.97 20.66
N GLN A 226 33.78 11.04 19.53
CA GLN A 226 34.38 10.95 18.19
C GLN A 226 35.23 12.16 17.79
N VAL A 227 34.87 13.37 18.23
CA VAL A 227 35.63 14.60 17.90
C VAL A 227 36.72 14.90 18.95
N GLY A 228 36.53 14.43 20.18
CA GLY A 228 37.23 14.95 21.36
C GLY A 228 36.53 16.19 21.93
N GLN A 229 37.00 16.66 23.08
CA GLN A 229 36.43 17.82 23.77
C GLN A 229 37.52 18.64 24.46
N ALA A 230 37.56 19.95 24.23
CA ALA A 230 38.31 20.88 25.07
C ALA A 230 37.54 21.13 26.37
N GLY A 231 38.13 20.79 27.51
CA GLY A 231 37.63 21.16 28.83
C GLY A 231 38.13 22.54 29.26
N GLU A 232 37.52 23.07 30.33
CA GLU A 232 38.02 24.27 31.01
C GLU A 232 39.47 24.04 31.48
N GLY A 233 40.30 25.09 31.42
CA GLY A 233 41.73 24.98 31.72
C GLY A 233 42.59 24.34 30.61
N ARG A 234 42.14 24.39 29.34
CA ARG A 234 42.89 23.97 28.13
C ARG A 234 43.20 22.47 28.00
N LYS A 235 42.70 21.59 28.88
CA LYS A 235 42.89 20.13 28.72
C LYS A 235 41.98 19.60 27.61
N ILE A 236 42.58 19.14 26.52
CA ILE A 236 41.87 18.49 25.41
C ILE A 236 41.74 16.99 25.71
N THR A 237 40.52 16.49 25.79
CA THR A 237 40.23 15.06 25.72
C THR A 237 40.34 14.64 24.25
N PRO A 238 41.27 13.74 23.88
CA PRO A 238 41.45 13.33 22.49
C PRO A 238 40.25 12.54 21.97
N SER A 239 40.08 12.51 20.64
CA SER A 239 39.10 11.64 20.00
C SER A 239 39.34 10.17 20.35
N VAL A 240 38.27 9.42 20.63
CA VAL A 240 38.36 7.97 20.83
C VAL A 240 38.71 7.22 19.53
N ASP A 241 38.62 7.85 18.35
CA ASP A 241 39.05 7.23 17.09
C ASP A 241 40.56 6.94 17.08
N ASN A 242 41.33 7.75 17.81
CA ASN A 242 42.76 7.52 18.07
C ASN A 242 43.04 6.26 18.92
N LEU A 243 42.02 5.68 19.57
CA LEU A 243 42.16 4.42 20.31
C LEU A 243 42.04 3.20 19.39
N HIS A 244 41.09 3.22 18.46
CA HIS A 244 40.93 2.20 17.42
C HIS A 244 39.99 2.68 16.29
N PRO A 245 40.35 2.55 14.99
CA PRO A 245 39.57 3.09 13.85
C PRO A 245 38.11 2.62 13.72
N ALA A 246 37.72 1.55 14.41
CA ALA A 246 36.32 1.10 14.48
C ALA A 246 35.40 2.05 15.27
N PHE A 247 35.95 3.04 15.98
CA PHE A 247 35.20 4.01 16.77
C PHE A 247 34.80 5.27 15.97
N SER A 248 35.44 5.56 14.83
CA SER A 248 34.99 6.54 13.80
C SER A 248 33.51 6.42 13.41
N HIS A 249 32.93 5.22 13.51
CA HIS A 249 31.56 4.97 13.07
C HIS A 249 30.53 5.37 14.14
N ARG A 250 30.15 6.66 14.18
CA ARG A 250 29.25 7.30 15.16
C ARG A 250 28.11 6.42 15.69
N SER A 251 27.32 5.80 14.82
CA SER A 251 26.15 4.98 15.21
C SER A 251 26.54 3.72 16.00
N ARG A 252 27.74 3.19 15.73
CA ARG A 252 28.32 2.03 16.42
C ARG A 252 28.96 2.44 17.73
N LEU A 253 29.67 3.56 17.77
CA LEU A 253 30.17 4.15 19.01
C LEU A 253 29.00 4.46 19.97
N GLY A 254 27.86 4.91 19.45
CA GLY A 254 26.62 5.09 20.22
C GLY A 254 26.00 3.79 20.75
N TYR A 255 26.14 2.68 20.04
CA TYR A 255 25.77 1.35 20.56
C TYR A 255 26.73 0.94 21.68
N LEU A 256 28.05 0.94 21.41
CA LEU A 256 29.09 0.52 22.37
C LEU A 256 29.05 1.33 23.66
N ARG A 257 28.88 2.66 23.58
CA ARG A 257 28.73 3.54 24.75
C ARG A 257 27.54 3.12 25.63
N ARG A 258 26.40 2.75 25.05
CA ARG A 258 25.24 2.26 25.83
C ARG A 258 25.54 0.90 26.47
N THR A 259 26.13 -0.04 25.74
CA THR A 259 26.52 -1.34 26.30
C THR A 259 27.51 -1.19 27.44
N ILE A 260 28.49 -0.28 27.31
CA ILE A 260 29.47 0.04 28.36
C ILE A 260 28.77 0.60 29.60
N LEU A 261 28.00 1.69 29.46
CA LEU A 261 27.34 2.35 30.60
C LEU A 261 26.35 1.42 31.33
N TYR A 262 25.74 0.48 30.62
CA TYR A 262 24.91 -0.57 31.20
C TYR A 262 25.76 -1.60 31.97
N ASN A 263 26.79 -2.17 31.34
CA ASN A 263 27.66 -3.17 31.95
C ASN A 263 28.44 -2.66 33.17
N THR A 264 28.70 -1.34 33.26
CA THR A 264 29.35 -0.70 34.42
C THR A 264 28.39 -0.21 35.49
N GLY A 265 27.08 -0.45 35.33
CA GLY A 265 26.05 -0.05 36.31
C GLY A 265 25.77 1.46 36.37
N ILE A 266 26.39 2.27 35.51
CA ILE A 266 26.20 3.74 35.44
C ILE A 266 24.83 4.11 34.83
N MET A 267 24.21 3.17 34.12
CA MET A 267 22.96 3.35 33.41
C MET A 267 22.13 2.07 33.52
N THR A 268 20.87 2.18 33.95
CA THR A 268 19.99 1.01 34.13
C THR A 268 19.65 0.30 32.81
N GLU A 269 19.14 -0.93 32.89
CA GLU A 269 18.67 -1.66 31.70
C GLU A 269 17.55 -0.88 30.96
N GLN A 270 16.73 -0.13 31.70
CA GLN A 270 15.65 0.70 31.18
C GLN A 270 16.19 1.96 30.49
N GLU A 271 17.18 2.64 31.08
CA GLU A 271 17.88 3.74 30.41
C GLU A 271 18.70 3.29 29.19
N SER A 272 19.24 2.07 29.20
CA SER A 272 19.91 1.46 28.03
C SER A 272 18.97 1.32 26.83
N LYS A 273 17.67 1.13 27.10
CA LYS A 273 16.56 1.08 26.14
C LYS A 273 15.99 2.48 25.83
N GLY A 274 16.39 3.51 26.58
CA GLY A 274 16.22 4.93 26.25
C GLY A 274 15.18 5.68 27.08
N GLY A 275 15.39 5.82 28.40
CA GLY A 275 14.55 6.69 29.24
C GLY A 275 15.05 6.83 30.68
N GLY A 276 15.18 8.08 31.14
CA GLY A 276 15.66 8.53 32.45
C GLY A 276 15.52 10.06 32.49
N ASP A 277 16.62 10.78 32.75
CA ASP A 277 16.65 12.26 32.75
C ASP A 277 16.54 12.93 31.36
N SER A 278 16.46 12.16 30.27
CA SER A 278 16.48 12.73 28.92
C SER A 278 15.31 13.69 28.65
N PHE A 279 14.10 13.39 29.13
CA PHE A 279 12.94 14.25 28.87
C PHE A 279 13.07 15.65 29.49
N PRO A 280 13.39 15.83 30.80
CA PRO A 280 13.73 17.14 31.36
C PRO A 280 14.85 17.88 30.63
N LEU A 281 15.95 17.18 30.28
CA LEU A 281 17.11 17.80 29.63
C LEU A 281 16.84 18.21 28.17
N ASP A 282 16.12 17.39 27.41
CA ASP A 282 15.66 17.73 26.06
C ASP A 282 14.69 18.91 26.13
N ILE A 283 13.75 18.91 27.07
CA ILE A 283 12.81 20.02 27.29
C ILE A 283 13.55 21.33 27.62
N GLN A 284 14.56 21.29 28.49
CA GLN A 284 15.41 22.45 28.80
C GLN A 284 16.18 22.94 27.55
N HIS A 285 16.71 22.00 26.75
CA HIS A 285 17.43 22.28 25.51
C HIS A 285 16.55 22.87 24.39
N TRP A 286 15.28 22.49 24.32
CA TRP A 286 14.32 23.09 23.39
C TRP A 286 13.73 24.40 23.94
N GLY A 287 13.67 24.58 25.27
CA GLY A 287 13.34 25.84 25.91
C GLY A 287 14.27 26.99 25.49
N THR A 288 15.60 26.76 25.48
CA THR A 288 16.58 27.73 24.98
C THR A 288 16.52 27.96 23.45
N LYS A 289 15.67 27.18 22.74
CA LYS A 289 15.36 27.34 21.31
C LYS A 289 13.95 27.89 21.05
N GLY A 290 13.27 28.37 22.10
CA GLY A 290 11.97 29.02 22.01
C GLY A 290 10.76 28.12 22.28
N LEU A 291 10.92 26.87 22.74
CA LEU A 291 9.81 26.05 23.24
C LEU A 291 9.39 26.51 24.64
N TRP A 292 8.59 27.56 24.72
CA TRP A 292 8.17 28.15 25.98
C TRP A 292 7.01 27.36 26.60
N LEU A 293 7.33 26.55 27.61
CA LEU A 293 6.33 25.84 28.41
C LEU A 293 5.67 26.81 29.40
N ILE A 294 4.42 27.14 29.14
CA ILE A 294 3.63 28.09 29.92
C ILE A 294 2.73 27.42 30.96
N SER A 295 2.50 26.11 30.86
CA SER A 295 1.96 25.29 31.95
C SER A 295 2.34 23.82 31.81
N MET A 296 2.56 23.14 32.94
CA MET A 296 2.78 21.70 32.99
C MET A 296 2.18 21.13 34.28
N ALA A 297 1.41 20.06 34.15
CA ALA A 297 0.99 19.23 35.27
C ALA A 297 1.08 17.76 34.85
N LEU A 298 1.87 16.97 35.60
CA LEU A 298 2.12 15.55 35.31
C LEU A 298 1.42 14.60 36.31
N THR A 299 0.62 15.16 37.23
CA THR A 299 -0.07 14.44 38.31
C THR A 299 -1.49 15.00 38.50
N GLY A 300 -2.35 14.26 39.22
CA GLY A 300 -3.73 14.66 39.50
C GLY A 300 -4.70 14.41 38.34
N SER A 301 -5.81 15.16 38.32
CA SER A 301 -6.87 15.01 37.30
C SER A 301 -6.60 15.78 36.00
N ASN A 302 -5.79 16.83 36.03
CA ASN A 302 -5.54 17.75 34.91
C ASN A 302 -4.12 17.55 34.33
N VAL A 303 -3.85 16.40 33.73
CA VAL A 303 -2.50 16.05 33.24
C VAL A 303 -2.29 16.61 31.83
N HIS A 304 -1.51 17.69 31.74
CA HIS A 304 -1.33 18.46 30.51
C HIS A 304 0.06 19.11 30.41
N VAL A 305 0.43 19.48 29.19
CA VAL A 305 1.64 20.23 28.85
C VAL A 305 1.26 21.30 27.81
N THR A 306 1.26 22.58 28.21
CA THR A 306 0.94 23.71 27.33
C THR A 306 2.20 24.50 27.00
N PHE A 307 2.36 24.85 25.72
CA PHE A 307 3.48 25.62 25.23
C PHE A 307 3.07 26.66 24.18
N GLN A 308 3.95 27.63 24.02
CA GLN A 308 3.95 28.68 23.01
C GLN A 308 5.37 28.84 22.44
N ILE A 309 5.50 29.69 21.43
CA ILE A 309 6.76 30.37 21.10
C ILE A 309 6.55 31.88 21.29
N GLU A 310 7.62 32.65 21.46
CA GLU A 310 7.53 34.10 21.69
C GLU A 310 6.62 34.83 20.68
N TRP A 311 6.81 34.57 19.38
CA TRP A 311 5.99 35.15 18.31
C TRP A 311 4.49 34.84 18.44
N MET A 312 4.10 33.67 18.97
CA MET A 312 2.69 33.34 19.22
C MET A 312 2.09 34.27 20.28
N ALA A 313 2.79 34.46 21.40
CA ALA A 313 2.36 35.34 22.48
C ALA A 313 2.33 36.81 22.01
N GLN A 314 3.31 37.22 21.18
CA GLN A 314 3.34 38.55 20.57
C GLN A 314 2.17 38.80 19.60
N GLN A 315 1.82 37.84 18.73
CA GLN A 315 0.63 37.98 17.87
C GLN A 315 -0.66 37.97 18.68
N LEU A 316 -0.76 37.14 19.72
CA LEU A 316 -1.91 37.04 20.61
C LEU A 316 -2.25 38.38 21.27
N VAL A 317 -1.27 39.11 21.82
CA VAL A 317 -1.49 40.44 22.43
C VAL A 317 -1.32 41.62 21.46
N ARG A 318 -1.21 41.36 20.15
CA ARG A 318 -0.91 42.38 19.16
C ARG A 318 -2.02 43.42 19.08
N ARG A 319 -1.61 44.69 19.10
CA ARG A 319 -2.43 45.83 18.72
C ARG A 319 -2.26 46.13 17.25
N ASP A 320 -3.33 46.58 16.62
CA ASP A 320 -3.31 47.13 15.28
C ASP A 320 -2.60 48.51 15.28
N PRO A 321 -1.69 48.81 14.31
CA PRO A 321 -0.92 50.05 14.32
C PRO A 321 -1.72 51.33 14.01
N GLU A 322 -2.86 51.22 13.33
CA GLU A 322 -3.65 52.38 12.87
C GLU A 322 -4.79 52.72 13.84
N THR A 323 -5.30 51.72 14.56
CA THR A 323 -6.46 51.86 15.46
C THR A 323 -6.15 51.66 16.95
N GLU A 324 -4.92 51.27 17.31
CA GLU A 324 -4.45 50.85 18.65
C GLU A 324 -5.24 49.71 19.34
N LYS A 325 -6.31 49.21 18.72
CA LYS A 325 -7.17 48.16 19.25
C LYS A 325 -6.44 46.81 19.28
N VAL A 326 -6.69 46.02 20.32
CA VAL A 326 -6.28 44.61 20.39
C VAL A 326 -7.14 43.81 19.41
N TYR A 327 -6.55 42.78 18.78
CA TYR A 327 -7.22 41.90 17.82
C TYR A 327 -8.62 41.45 18.26
N SER A 328 -9.63 41.77 17.43
CA SER A 328 -11.06 41.51 17.68
C SER A 328 -11.63 40.32 16.87
N GLY A 329 -10.86 39.74 15.94
CA GLY A 329 -11.34 38.71 14.99
C GLY A 329 -11.66 37.33 15.58
N GLY A 330 -11.64 37.18 16.91
CA GLY A 330 -11.92 35.93 17.61
C GLY A 330 -10.82 34.87 17.55
N LEU A 331 -10.77 34.02 18.58
CA LEU A 331 -9.91 32.83 18.63
C LEU A 331 -10.75 31.56 18.47
N LEU A 332 -10.19 30.53 17.84
CA LEU A 332 -10.86 29.24 17.67
C LEU A 332 -9.99 28.12 18.29
N SER A 333 -10.58 27.24 19.10
CA SER A 333 -9.88 26.13 19.78
C SER A 333 -10.57 24.76 19.59
N ASP A 334 -9.83 23.79 19.04
CA ASP A 334 -10.34 22.45 18.71
C ASP A 334 -9.26 21.36 18.93
N VAL A 335 -9.67 20.09 19.00
CA VAL A 335 -8.85 18.94 19.39
C VAL A 335 -8.46 18.09 18.17
N THR A 336 -7.16 17.96 17.94
CA THR A 336 -6.57 17.03 16.97
C THR A 336 -6.30 15.65 17.62
N TYR A 337 -7.15 14.67 17.31
CA TYR A 337 -7.16 13.34 17.93
C TYR A 337 -6.05 12.36 17.48
N ARG A 338 -5.36 12.62 16.37
CA ARG A 338 -4.39 11.68 15.76
C ARG A 338 -2.92 12.11 15.84
N PHE A 339 -2.63 13.31 16.34
CA PHE A 339 -1.28 13.88 16.26
C PHE A 339 -0.28 13.13 17.16
N PHE A 340 -0.63 12.94 18.43
CA PHE A 340 0.18 12.20 19.40
C PHE A 340 -0.19 10.72 19.46
N LYS A 341 0.73 9.88 19.95
CA LYS A 341 0.54 8.44 20.16
C LYS A 341 -0.36 8.15 21.36
N ASN A 342 -0.13 8.90 22.43
CA ASN A 342 -0.82 8.87 23.71
C ASN A 342 -1.24 10.32 24.04
N GLY A 343 -2.49 10.54 24.46
CA GLY A 343 -3.04 11.89 24.66
C GLY A 343 -3.39 12.62 23.36
N TYR A 344 -3.85 13.87 23.51
CA TYR A 344 -4.54 14.66 22.49
C TYR A 344 -3.88 16.04 22.34
N LEU A 345 -3.93 16.64 21.15
CA LEU A 345 -3.51 18.03 20.93
C LEU A 345 -4.75 18.94 20.93
N LEU A 346 -4.78 19.96 21.79
CA LEU A 346 -5.74 21.07 21.74
C LEU A 346 -5.00 22.32 21.24
N THR A 347 -5.47 22.89 20.14
CA THR A 347 -4.89 24.06 19.48
C THR A 347 -5.86 25.22 19.54
N THR A 348 -5.42 26.37 20.08
CA THR A 348 -6.04 27.68 19.83
C THR A 348 -5.36 28.33 18.63
N SER A 349 -6.14 28.96 17.74
CA SER A 349 -5.67 29.74 16.59
C SER A 349 -6.36 31.10 16.48
N MET A 350 -5.65 32.08 15.93
CA MET A 350 -6.18 33.37 15.46
C MET A 350 -6.04 33.47 13.94
N TYR A 351 -6.75 34.40 13.30
CA TYR A 351 -6.44 34.79 11.93
C TYR A 351 -5.29 35.80 11.90
N SER A 352 -4.42 35.70 10.89
CA SER A 352 -3.34 36.66 10.65
C SER A 352 -3.52 37.28 9.27
N ASP A 353 -3.96 38.54 9.25
CA ASP A 353 -4.25 39.29 8.03
C ASP A 353 -3.01 39.44 7.16
N LEU A 354 -1.86 39.76 7.75
CA LEU A 354 -0.58 39.89 7.03
C LEU A 354 -0.20 38.62 6.24
N LEU A 355 -0.49 37.43 6.79
CA LEU A 355 -0.21 36.15 6.12
C LEU A 355 -1.38 35.66 5.24
N HIS A 356 -2.56 36.26 5.40
CA HIS A 356 -3.87 35.77 4.95
C HIS A 356 -4.10 34.29 5.29
N ARG A 357 -3.82 33.88 6.54
CA ARG A 357 -4.07 32.51 7.03
C ARG A 357 -4.24 32.47 8.55
N TRP A 358 -4.88 31.40 9.03
CA TRP A 358 -4.94 31.09 10.44
C TRP A 358 -3.58 30.62 10.97
N ILE A 359 -3.22 31.09 12.17
CA ILE A 359 -1.97 30.77 12.86
C ILE A 359 -2.28 30.23 14.26
N PRO A 360 -1.52 29.23 14.77
CA PRO A 360 -1.67 28.74 16.13
C PRO A 360 -1.13 29.77 17.13
N VAL A 361 -1.82 29.95 18.26
CA VAL A 361 -1.43 30.88 19.33
C VAL A 361 -1.31 30.22 20.71
N GLN A 362 -1.93 29.07 20.96
CA GLN A 362 -1.67 28.24 22.15
C GLN A 362 -1.79 26.76 21.78
N LEU A 363 -0.84 25.94 22.24
CA LEU A 363 -0.79 24.50 21.93
C LEU A 363 -0.65 23.68 23.21
N THR A 364 -1.59 22.76 23.46
CA THR A 364 -1.59 21.90 24.65
C THR A 364 -1.66 20.43 24.28
N TRP A 365 -0.74 19.63 24.81
CA TRP A 365 -0.94 18.20 24.95
C TRP A 365 -1.76 17.91 26.21
N MET A 366 -2.82 17.12 26.09
CA MET A 366 -3.70 16.68 27.19
C MET A 366 -3.71 15.16 27.29
N ALA A 367 -3.59 14.59 28.49
CA ALA A 367 -3.64 13.14 28.66
C ALA A 367 -5.06 12.58 28.47
N ARG A 368 -6.10 13.34 28.81
CA ARG A 368 -7.53 12.97 28.71
C ARG A 368 -8.37 14.13 28.16
N LEU A 369 -9.68 13.88 28.00
CA LEU A 369 -10.68 14.81 27.46
C LEU A 369 -11.79 15.12 28.47
N ASP A 370 -11.44 15.31 29.75
CA ASP A 370 -12.37 15.76 30.78
C ASP A 370 -12.37 17.29 30.96
N VAL A 371 -13.40 17.79 31.66
CA VAL A 371 -13.61 19.22 31.89
C VAL A 371 -12.42 19.89 32.59
N THR A 372 -11.62 19.16 33.38
CA THR A 372 -10.48 19.75 34.09
C THR A 372 -9.28 20.02 33.18
N HIS A 373 -9.07 19.18 32.15
CA HIS A 373 -8.06 19.43 31.11
C HIS A 373 -8.43 20.64 30.24
N TYR A 374 -9.69 20.75 29.82
CA TYR A 374 -10.19 21.93 29.10
C TYR A 374 -10.11 23.19 29.97
N LYS A 375 -10.54 23.13 31.24
CA LYS A 375 -10.38 24.24 32.19
C LYS A 375 -8.91 24.64 32.33
N GLY A 376 -7.97 23.69 32.41
CA GLY A 376 -6.53 23.99 32.42
C GLY A 376 -6.06 24.82 31.23
N HIS A 377 -6.38 24.39 30.01
CA HIS A 377 -6.03 25.11 28.77
C HIS A 377 -6.69 26.50 28.70
N PHE A 378 -7.99 26.61 29.01
CA PHE A 378 -8.70 27.89 28.93
C PHE A 378 -8.39 28.83 30.10
N THR A 379 -8.10 28.36 31.31
CA THR A 379 -7.60 29.20 32.41
C THR A 379 -6.25 29.83 32.05
N LEU A 380 -5.39 29.11 31.34
CA LEU A 380 -4.11 29.66 30.87
C LEU A 380 -4.29 30.65 29.72
N LEU A 381 -5.17 30.32 28.75
CA LEU A 381 -5.55 31.25 27.69
C LEU A 381 -6.16 32.54 28.29
N MET A 382 -7.06 32.43 29.26
CA MET A 382 -7.72 33.55 29.96
C MET A 382 -6.76 34.47 30.72
N LYS A 383 -5.64 33.94 31.21
CA LYS A 383 -4.55 34.74 31.79
C LYS A 383 -3.74 35.51 30.74
N GLN A 384 -4.02 35.30 29.45
CA GLN A 384 -3.42 35.98 28.30
C GLN A 384 -4.48 36.76 27.46
N MET A 385 -5.70 36.23 27.27
CA MET A 385 -6.84 36.78 26.48
C MET A 385 -8.20 36.10 26.80
N PHE A 386 -9.31 36.84 26.65
CA PHE A 386 -10.69 36.33 26.77
C PHE A 386 -11.27 35.73 25.45
N VAL A 387 -11.58 34.41 25.35
CA VAL A 387 -12.46 33.80 24.29
C VAL A 387 -13.21 32.51 24.72
N ASP A 388 -14.39 32.29 24.11
CA ASP A 388 -15.52 31.35 24.36
C ASP A 388 -15.52 29.94 23.70
N PHE A 389 -16.14 28.92 24.34
CA PHE A 389 -16.16 27.50 23.85
C PHE A 389 -17.42 26.63 24.17
N SER A 390 -17.56 25.46 23.50
CA SER A 390 -18.79 24.63 23.37
C SER A 390 -19.13 23.65 24.52
N SER A 391 -20.38 23.20 24.66
CA SER A 391 -20.96 22.24 25.65
C SER A 391 -20.09 21.72 26.83
N ALA A 392 -19.10 20.84 26.61
CA ALA A 392 -18.23 20.34 27.70
C ALA A 392 -17.16 21.38 28.10
N GLN A 393 -16.65 22.10 27.10
CA GLN A 393 -15.82 23.30 27.27
C GLN A 393 -16.63 24.45 27.90
N LYS A 394 -17.96 24.56 27.70
CA LYS A 394 -18.84 25.61 28.27
C LYS A 394 -18.76 25.65 29.81
N GLN A 395 -18.81 24.48 30.47
CA GLN A 395 -18.62 24.42 31.93
C GLN A 395 -17.17 24.69 32.34
N GLY A 396 -16.18 24.23 31.56
CA GLY A 396 -14.76 24.54 31.80
C GLY A 396 -14.43 26.03 31.64
N PHE A 397 -15.07 26.71 30.69
CA PHE A 397 -14.96 28.13 30.37
C PHE A 397 -15.59 28.98 31.47
N VAL A 398 -16.85 28.74 31.85
CA VAL A 398 -17.50 29.46 32.96
C VAL A 398 -16.69 29.28 34.26
N GLY A 399 -16.22 28.05 34.52
CA GLY A 399 -15.36 27.77 35.66
C GLY A 399 -13.95 28.37 35.57
N ALA A 400 -13.43 28.68 34.38
CA ALA A 400 -12.15 29.39 34.20
C ALA A 400 -12.31 30.91 34.35
N TYR A 401 -13.39 31.47 33.79
CA TYR A 401 -13.74 32.89 33.86
C TYR A 401 -13.92 33.35 35.32
N MET A 402 -14.69 32.59 36.10
CA MET A 402 -14.92 32.87 37.52
C MET A 402 -13.62 32.90 38.32
N ASP A 403 -12.75 31.89 38.13
CA ASP A 403 -11.46 31.76 38.82
C ASP A 403 -10.47 32.89 38.44
N VAL A 404 -10.39 33.27 37.16
CA VAL A 404 -9.40 34.24 36.67
C VAL A 404 -9.80 35.68 36.98
N PHE A 405 -11.07 36.03 36.85
CA PHE A 405 -11.54 37.41 37.06
C PHE A 405 -12.17 37.65 38.44
N ASN A 406 -12.16 36.64 39.32
CA ASN A 406 -12.68 36.66 40.69
C ASN A 406 -14.14 37.17 40.78
N LYS A 407 -14.94 36.93 39.74
CA LYS A 407 -16.36 37.28 39.67
C LYS A 407 -17.18 36.01 39.85
N ARG A 408 -18.07 36.01 40.85
CA ARG A 408 -19.00 34.91 41.14
C ARG A 408 -20.28 34.94 40.28
N ASP A 409 -20.44 36.02 39.53
CA ASP A 409 -21.52 36.23 38.57
C ASP A 409 -21.35 35.25 37.39
N ARG A 410 -22.35 34.37 37.23
CA ARG A 410 -22.38 33.32 36.20
C ARG A 410 -22.86 33.85 34.86
N ASP A 411 -23.70 34.87 34.89
CA ASP A 411 -24.51 35.30 33.77
C ASP A 411 -23.67 36.31 32.96
N LYS A 412 -22.92 37.18 33.65
CA LYS A 412 -21.85 37.98 33.05
C LYS A 412 -20.73 37.16 32.40
N ALA A 413 -20.51 35.91 32.82
CA ALA A 413 -19.63 34.98 32.11
C ALA A 413 -20.30 34.34 30.89
N MET A 414 -21.60 34.04 30.96
CA MET A 414 -22.41 33.54 29.83
C MET A 414 -22.60 34.57 28.72
N SER A 415 -22.65 35.87 29.07
CA SER A 415 -22.92 37.03 28.20
C SER A 415 -22.01 37.23 26.97
N LYS A 416 -20.97 36.40 26.81
CA LYS A 416 -20.00 36.47 25.70
C LYS A 416 -20.13 35.35 24.66
N LEU A 417 -20.86 34.28 24.98
CA LEU A 417 -21.08 33.13 24.10
C LEU A 417 -22.08 33.47 22.96
N LYS A 418 -21.68 33.38 21.68
CA LYS A 418 -22.59 33.45 20.51
C LYS A 418 -22.76 32.08 19.84
N GLY A 419 -23.96 31.81 19.30
CA GLY A 419 -24.25 30.61 18.53
C GLY A 419 -23.68 30.64 17.10
N CYS A 420 -23.37 29.47 16.53
CA CYS A 420 -22.85 29.36 15.16
C CYS A 420 -23.97 29.06 14.15
N CYS A 421 -24.34 30.07 13.35
CA CYS A 421 -25.37 29.98 12.31
C CYS A 421 -25.13 28.85 11.31
N GLU A 422 -23.87 28.58 10.95
CA GLU A 422 -23.51 27.49 10.05
C GLU A 422 -23.88 26.10 10.58
N HIS A 423 -23.82 25.86 11.90
CA HIS A 423 -24.29 24.59 12.45
C HIS A 423 -25.82 24.44 12.32
N TYR A 424 -26.57 25.53 12.42
CA TYR A 424 -28.02 25.53 12.18
C TYR A 424 -28.35 25.33 10.69
N ARG A 425 -27.77 26.14 9.79
CA ARG A 425 -27.93 26.01 8.32
C ARG A 425 -27.56 24.61 7.83
N GLN A 426 -26.43 24.05 8.27
CA GLN A 426 -26.05 22.67 7.95
C GLN A 426 -27.02 21.62 8.54
N SER A 427 -27.75 21.93 9.62
CA SER A 427 -28.79 21.04 10.15
C SER A 427 -30.10 21.14 9.36
N ILE A 428 -30.48 22.33 8.87
CA ILE A 428 -31.56 22.52 7.89
C ILE A 428 -31.25 21.66 6.66
N THR A 429 -30.10 21.84 6.01
CA THR A 429 -29.71 21.07 4.83
C THR A 429 -29.66 19.55 5.06
N ARG A 430 -29.48 19.09 6.32
CA ARG A 430 -29.60 17.67 6.70
C ARG A 430 -31.05 17.20 6.81
N ILE A 431 -31.95 18.02 7.37
CA ILE A 431 -33.38 17.73 7.47
C ILE A 431 -34.09 17.87 6.11
N THR A 432 -33.80 18.90 5.31
CA THR A 432 -34.35 19.09 3.96
C THR A 432 -34.02 17.89 3.04
N ARG A 433 -32.84 17.30 3.19
CA ARG A 433 -32.45 16.08 2.45
C ARG A 433 -33.07 14.80 3.00
N ASN A 434 -33.75 14.85 4.14
CA ASN A 434 -34.33 13.70 4.81
C ASN A 434 -35.80 13.49 4.39
N ARG A 435 -35.99 12.68 3.35
CA ARG A 435 -37.31 12.40 2.73
C ARG A 435 -38.38 11.78 3.65
N GLY A 436 -38.01 11.34 4.86
CA GLY A 436 -38.98 10.92 5.88
C GLY A 436 -39.58 12.07 6.70
N VAL A 437 -38.95 13.25 6.65
CA VAL A 437 -39.32 14.46 7.42
C VAL A 437 -39.88 15.54 6.51
N VAL A 438 -39.24 15.74 5.35
CA VAL A 438 -39.59 16.76 4.34
C VAL A 438 -39.90 16.03 3.02
N PRO A 439 -41.10 16.19 2.43
CA PRO A 439 -41.42 15.61 1.14
C PRO A 439 -40.55 16.20 0.02
N ALA A 440 -40.17 15.38 -0.95
CA ALA A 440 -39.16 15.77 -1.95
C ALA A 440 -39.57 16.92 -2.91
N GLY A 441 -40.85 17.30 -2.95
CA GLY A 441 -41.32 18.50 -3.65
C GLY A 441 -41.22 19.78 -2.80
N ASP A 442 -41.32 19.67 -1.48
CA ASP A 442 -41.40 20.79 -0.54
C ASP A 442 -40.03 21.24 -0.01
N ASN A 443 -38.93 20.67 -0.52
CA ASN A 443 -37.57 20.96 -0.05
C ASN A 443 -37.28 22.46 0.07
N GLY A 444 -37.61 23.23 -0.99
CA GLY A 444 -37.41 24.69 -1.01
C GLY A 444 -38.33 25.41 -0.02
N THR A 445 -39.58 24.97 0.09
CA THR A 445 -40.57 25.53 1.03
C THR A 445 -40.16 25.30 2.49
N PHE A 446 -39.63 24.12 2.82
CA PHE A 446 -39.08 23.83 4.15
C PHE A 446 -37.82 24.63 4.44
N GLU A 447 -36.88 24.69 3.48
CA GLU A 447 -35.61 25.40 3.64
C GLU A 447 -35.84 26.91 3.79
N ASP A 448 -36.74 27.51 3.01
CA ASP A 448 -37.18 28.90 3.17
C ASP A 448 -37.85 29.12 4.53
N MET A 449 -38.88 28.35 4.90
CA MET A 449 -39.55 28.50 6.21
C MET A 449 -38.61 28.30 7.42
N ALA A 450 -37.60 27.43 7.31
CA ALA A 450 -36.63 27.18 8.38
C ALA A 450 -35.52 28.25 8.46
N LEU A 451 -35.12 28.83 7.32
CA LEU A 451 -34.23 30.00 7.27
C LEU A 451 -34.95 31.27 7.74
N ASN A 452 -36.24 31.42 7.44
CA ASN A 452 -37.09 32.53 7.86
C ASN A 452 -37.22 32.65 9.40
N LEU A 453 -36.86 31.63 10.16
CA LEU A 453 -36.74 31.72 11.63
C LEU A 453 -35.57 32.62 12.08
N LEU A 454 -34.53 32.78 11.25
CA LEU A 454 -33.39 33.68 11.52
C LEU A 454 -33.74 35.15 11.24
N GLU A 455 -34.79 35.41 10.46
CA GLU A 455 -35.18 36.74 9.97
C GLU A 455 -36.01 37.52 11.02
N PRO A 456 -35.82 38.85 11.17
CA PRO A 456 -36.50 39.65 12.19
C PRO A 456 -38.03 39.72 12.03
N ASP A 457 -38.74 40.11 13.09
CA ASP A 457 -40.19 40.33 13.05
C ASP A 457 -40.56 41.56 12.23
N LYS A 458 -41.33 41.34 11.16
CA LYS A 458 -41.81 42.38 10.24
C LYS A 458 -43.13 42.97 10.78
N PRO A 459 -43.34 44.29 10.71
CA PRO A 459 -44.64 44.87 11.05
C PRO A 459 -45.73 44.27 10.14
N ASN A 460 -46.82 43.82 10.75
CA ASN A 460 -47.91 43.05 10.13
C ASN A 460 -47.53 41.64 9.59
N GLY A 461 -46.37 41.10 9.96
CA GLY A 461 -45.97 39.71 9.67
C GLY A 461 -46.27 38.73 10.80
N LEU A 462 -46.04 37.43 10.57
CA LEU A 462 -46.06 36.40 11.62
C LEU A 462 -44.85 36.55 12.55
N ASN A 463 -45.09 36.52 13.86
CA ASN A 463 -44.01 36.58 14.86
C ASN A 463 -43.22 35.25 14.94
N LEU A 464 -42.02 35.26 15.53
CA LEU A 464 -41.17 34.06 15.60
C LEU A 464 -41.87 32.81 16.15
N ALA A 465 -42.67 32.95 17.22
CA ALA A 465 -43.40 31.83 17.81
C ALA A 465 -44.47 31.27 16.83
N GLN A 466 -45.17 32.15 16.11
CA GLN A 466 -46.09 31.76 15.04
C GLN A 466 -45.36 31.11 13.86
N ARG A 467 -44.14 31.53 13.51
CA ARG A 467 -43.34 30.87 12.47
C ARG A 467 -42.90 29.47 12.90
N PHE A 468 -42.45 29.30 14.14
CA PHE A 468 -42.15 27.99 14.73
C PHE A 468 -43.38 27.07 14.74
N GLU A 469 -44.55 27.59 15.13
CA GLU A 469 -45.81 26.84 15.10
C GLU A 469 -46.23 26.48 13.67
N SER A 470 -46.13 27.40 12.71
CA SER A 470 -46.40 27.15 11.29
C SER A 470 -45.49 26.05 10.73
N LEU A 471 -44.18 26.10 10.99
CA LEU A 471 -43.23 25.07 10.57
C LEU A 471 -43.54 23.71 11.23
N ALA A 472 -43.86 23.71 12.53
CA ALA A 472 -44.24 22.50 13.26
C ALA A 472 -45.59 21.91 12.83
N LYS A 473 -46.51 22.74 12.32
CA LYS A 473 -47.81 22.34 11.79
C LYS A 473 -47.71 21.80 10.36
N ALA A 474 -46.88 22.42 9.52
CA ALA A 474 -46.61 21.97 8.15
C ALA A 474 -45.76 20.68 8.11
N TYR A 475 -44.81 20.52 9.02
CA TYR A 475 -43.90 19.36 9.07
C TYR A 475 -43.93 18.65 10.44
N PRO A 476 -45.00 17.90 10.78
CA PRO A 476 -45.14 17.25 12.08
C PRO A 476 -44.00 16.30 12.46
N ALA A 477 -43.34 15.69 11.47
CA ALA A 477 -42.17 14.83 11.67
C ALA A 477 -40.89 15.59 12.10
N ALA A 478 -40.82 16.90 11.85
CA ALA A 478 -39.69 17.74 12.25
C ALA A 478 -39.78 18.21 13.71
N LYS A 479 -40.95 18.06 14.36
CA LYS A 479 -41.24 18.59 15.72
C LYS A 479 -40.14 18.35 16.77
N PRO A 480 -39.48 17.17 16.86
CA PRO A 480 -38.40 16.96 17.85
C PRO A 480 -37.15 17.82 17.61
N TRP A 481 -36.82 18.14 16.35
CA TRP A 481 -35.73 19.06 15.98
C TRP A 481 -36.15 20.51 16.14
N ILE A 482 -37.39 20.86 15.77
CA ILE A 482 -37.95 22.20 16.01
C ILE A 482 -37.95 22.51 17.51
N ALA A 483 -38.41 21.60 18.36
CA ALA A 483 -38.44 21.77 19.82
C ALA A 483 -37.04 21.90 20.45
N TRP A 484 -36.02 21.25 19.87
CA TRP A 484 -34.64 21.38 20.34
C TRP A 484 -34.06 22.77 20.05
N TRP A 485 -34.32 23.34 18.88
CA TRP A 485 -33.91 24.71 18.55
C TRP A 485 -34.78 25.77 19.26
N ASN A 486 -36.05 25.46 19.53
CA ASN A 486 -36.98 26.24 20.33
C ASN A 486 -36.85 25.97 21.85
N THR A 487 -35.67 25.55 22.31
CA THR A 487 -35.31 25.48 23.73
C THR A 487 -34.61 26.78 24.11
N ALA A 488 -35.06 27.45 25.18
CA ALA A 488 -34.73 28.85 25.46
C ALA A 488 -33.22 29.20 25.40
N ASP A 489 -32.36 28.39 26.03
CA ASP A 489 -30.89 28.51 26.00
C ASP A 489 -30.28 28.58 24.59
N ILE A 490 -30.93 27.95 23.62
CA ILE A 490 -30.46 27.77 22.24
C ILE A 490 -31.14 28.81 21.34
N GLU A 491 -32.43 29.03 21.55
CA GLU A 491 -33.24 30.00 20.81
C GLU A 491 -32.65 31.42 20.94
N ALA A 492 -32.34 31.82 22.19
CA ALA A 492 -31.78 33.13 22.51
C ALA A 492 -30.32 33.33 22.01
N MET A 493 -29.62 32.27 21.59
CA MET A 493 -28.27 32.36 21.02
C MET A 493 -28.26 32.49 19.48
N LEU A 494 -29.43 32.40 18.81
CA LEU A 494 -29.50 32.16 17.36
C LEU A 494 -30.59 32.93 16.61
N PHE A 495 -31.80 33.12 17.15
CA PHE A 495 -32.93 33.70 16.41
C PHE A 495 -33.20 35.16 16.83
N CYS A 496 -32.99 36.11 15.91
CA CYS A 496 -33.07 37.54 16.24
C CYS A 496 -34.49 38.05 16.53
N ALA A 497 -35.52 37.32 16.08
CA ALA A 497 -36.92 37.73 16.17
C ALA A 497 -37.60 37.44 17.53
N ARG A 498 -36.94 36.73 18.47
CA ARG A 498 -37.51 36.51 19.81
C ARG A 498 -37.60 37.84 20.56
N ARG A 499 -38.80 38.18 21.06
CA ARG A 499 -38.95 39.20 22.10
C ARG A 499 -38.20 38.75 23.37
N ARG A 500 -37.01 39.29 23.60
CA ARG A 500 -36.25 39.04 24.83
C ARG A 500 -37.05 39.48 26.06
N LEU A 501 -37.21 38.56 27.00
CA LEU A 501 -37.79 38.83 28.32
C LEU A 501 -36.80 39.62 29.20
N PRO A 502 -37.24 40.25 30.32
CA PRO A 502 -36.34 40.92 31.26
C PRO A 502 -35.29 40.02 31.96
N LEU A 503 -35.33 38.71 31.72
CA LEU A 503 -34.33 37.71 32.17
C LEU A 503 -33.53 37.09 31.02
N ASP A 504 -33.72 37.53 29.76
CA ASP A 504 -33.03 36.96 28.59
C ASP A 504 -31.67 37.66 28.36
N ASP A 505 -30.60 37.00 28.79
CA ASP A 505 -29.22 37.52 28.77
C ASP A 505 -28.47 37.21 27.45
N PRO A 506 -27.56 38.07 26.94
CA PRO A 506 -27.30 39.44 27.38
C PRO A 506 -28.41 40.45 26.98
N PRO A 507 -28.48 41.60 27.66
CA PRO A 507 -29.25 42.76 27.20
C PRO A 507 -28.68 43.35 25.91
N ARG A 508 -29.49 44.17 25.21
CA ARG A 508 -29.18 44.73 23.88
C ARG A 508 -28.09 45.83 23.88
N TYR A 509 -27.75 46.37 25.04
CA TYR A 509 -26.84 47.50 25.19
C TYR A 509 -25.76 47.20 26.24
N ASP A 510 -24.59 47.84 26.11
CA ASP A 510 -23.58 47.88 27.18
C ASP A 510 -24.03 48.71 28.40
N GLU A 511 -23.20 48.76 29.44
CA GLU A 511 -23.46 49.56 30.67
C GLU A 511 -23.52 51.08 30.41
N CYS A 512 -23.25 51.53 29.18
CA CYS A 512 -23.27 52.93 28.74
C CYS A 512 -24.39 53.24 27.71
N GLY A 513 -25.14 52.24 27.24
CA GLY A 513 -26.25 52.41 26.29
C GLY A 513 -25.95 52.17 24.81
N ASN A 514 -24.80 51.57 24.44
CA ASN A 514 -24.40 51.33 23.05
C ASN A 514 -24.78 49.93 22.56
N GLU A 515 -25.22 49.79 21.30
CA GLU A 515 -25.38 48.46 20.65
C GLU A 515 -24.01 47.82 20.39
N ILE A 516 -23.96 46.48 20.37
CA ILE A 516 -22.72 45.69 20.27
C ILE A 516 -22.49 45.25 18.82
N ASP A 517 -21.37 45.67 18.23
CA ASP A 517 -20.99 45.38 16.83
C ASP A 517 -20.94 43.88 16.49
N GLU A 518 -21.21 43.55 15.21
CA GLU A 518 -21.34 42.17 14.74
C GLU A 518 -20.00 41.47 14.46
N LEU A 519 -19.80 40.31 15.11
CA LEU A 519 -18.69 39.39 14.80
C LEU A 519 -18.99 38.50 13.56
N PRO A 520 -18.00 38.27 12.67
CA PRO A 520 -18.19 37.57 11.39
C PRO A 520 -18.39 36.04 11.53
N GLU A 521 -19.17 35.44 10.63
CA GLU A 521 -19.72 34.08 10.81
C GLU A 521 -18.80 32.87 10.45
N THR A 522 -17.59 33.07 9.91
CA THR A 522 -16.91 32.00 9.15
C THR A 522 -15.96 31.10 9.98
N THR A 523 -16.14 29.78 9.87
CA THR A 523 -15.39 28.75 10.64
C THR A 523 -14.26 28.03 9.87
N ASN A 524 -13.97 28.43 8.62
CA ASN A 524 -13.01 27.75 7.71
C ASN A 524 -11.57 27.59 8.24
N GLY A 525 -11.18 28.26 9.32
CA GLY A 525 -9.81 28.28 9.81
C GLY A 525 -9.29 26.96 10.39
N GLN A 526 -10.08 26.29 11.23
CA GLN A 526 -9.57 25.15 11.99
C GLN A 526 -9.48 23.86 11.16
N GLU A 527 -10.36 23.64 10.18
CA GLU A 527 -10.19 22.53 9.23
C GLU A 527 -8.87 22.65 8.44
N SER A 528 -8.44 23.87 8.13
CA SER A 528 -7.14 24.15 7.50
C SER A 528 -5.97 23.84 8.45
N MET A 529 -6.07 24.19 9.73
CA MET A 529 -5.07 23.83 10.74
C MET A 529 -4.95 22.32 10.96
N HIS A 530 -6.09 21.62 11.09
CA HIS A 530 -6.13 20.17 11.19
C HIS A 530 -5.51 19.47 9.96
N ARG A 531 -5.72 20.00 8.75
CA ARG A 531 -5.03 19.51 7.54
C ARG A 531 -3.51 19.70 7.62
N GLN A 532 -3.03 20.85 8.08
CA GLN A 532 -1.59 21.13 8.21
C GLN A 532 -0.91 20.17 9.21
N TYR A 533 -1.52 19.92 10.38
CA TYR A 533 -0.99 18.97 11.36
C TYR A 533 -0.86 17.54 10.84
N TYR A 534 -1.74 17.10 9.92
CA TYR A 534 -1.64 15.79 9.26
C TYR A 534 -0.77 15.78 7.99
N ILE A 535 -0.17 16.90 7.60
CA ILE A 535 0.88 16.98 6.57
C ILE A 535 2.26 16.99 7.21
N LEU A 536 2.41 17.59 8.40
CA LEU A 536 3.66 17.63 9.17
C LEU A 536 4.11 16.26 9.69
N THR A 537 3.20 15.27 9.77
CA THR A 537 3.44 13.92 10.31
C THR A 537 2.27 13.00 9.97
N ASP A 538 2.53 11.71 9.73
CA ASP A 538 1.51 10.65 9.56
C ASP A 538 0.60 10.47 10.82
N GLY A 539 1.02 11.07 11.94
CA GLY A 539 0.38 11.01 13.25
C GLY A 539 1.07 10.02 14.19
N LYS A 540 0.54 9.90 15.42
CA LYS A 540 1.10 9.08 16.50
C LYS A 540 2.55 9.44 16.90
N CYS A 541 2.91 10.73 16.90
CA CYS A 541 4.19 11.19 17.45
C CYS A 541 4.32 10.85 18.95
N THR A 542 5.54 10.60 19.43
CA THR A 542 5.82 10.66 20.87
C THR A 542 5.68 12.10 21.38
N LEU A 543 5.50 12.31 22.69
CA LEU A 543 5.28 13.66 23.25
C LEU A 543 6.38 14.64 22.82
N LEU A 544 7.64 14.31 23.12
CA LEU A 544 8.78 15.15 22.77
C LEU A 544 8.91 15.38 21.24
N GLN A 545 8.74 14.33 20.43
CA GLN A 545 8.78 14.44 18.97
C GLN A 545 7.69 15.39 18.43
N GLY A 546 6.46 15.28 18.96
CA GLY A 546 5.34 16.14 18.55
C GLY A 546 5.53 17.60 18.98
N LEU A 547 6.05 17.84 20.18
CA LEU A 547 6.41 19.20 20.64
C LEU A 547 7.46 19.84 19.73
N ILE A 548 8.52 19.11 19.36
CA ILE A 548 9.56 19.58 18.42
C ILE A 548 8.97 19.85 17.03
N GLN A 549 8.11 18.98 16.52
CA GLN A 549 7.50 19.15 15.19
C GLN A 549 6.58 20.38 15.14
N LEU A 550 5.84 20.66 16.22
CA LEU A 550 4.99 21.85 16.36
C LEU A 550 5.83 23.14 16.54
N LEU A 551 6.95 23.07 17.28
CA LEU A 551 7.92 24.16 17.40
C LEU A 551 8.50 24.56 16.02
N LEU A 552 8.94 23.58 15.23
CA LEU A 552 9.51 23.81 13.90
C LEU A 552 8.46 24.41 12.94
N PHE A 553 7.21 23.96 13.01
CA PHE A 553 6.09 24.56 12.28
C PHE A 553 5.84 26.01 12.70
N ALA A 554 5.77 26.29 14.01
CA ALA A 554 5.58 27.65 14.53
C ALA A 554 6.70 28.61 14.08
N LYS A 555 7.96 28.18 14.21
CA LYS A 555 9.15 28.92 13.73
C LYS A 555 9.15 29.13 12.20
N SER A 556 8.48 28.27 11.42
CA SER A 556 8.28 28.50 9.99
C SER A 556 7.23 29.58 9.72
N LEU A 557 6.12 29.62 10.47
CA LEU A 557 5.09 30.64 10.32
C LEU A 557 5.60 32.04 10.70
N GLU A 558 6.40 32.11 11.77
CA GLU A 558 7.16 33.28 12.21
C GLU A 558 8.15 33.75 11.13
N LYS A 559 8.90 32.83 10.51
CA LYS A 559 9.83 33.16 9.42
C LYS A 559 9.09 33.71 8.19
N ASP A 560 7.97 33.11 7.79
CA ASP A 560 7.16 33.61 6.66
C ASP A 560 6.63 35.03 6.95
N TYR A 561 6.22 35.28 8.21
CA TYR A 561 5.74 36.58 8.70
C TYR A 561 6.86 37.63 8.64
N ASP A 562 8.05 37.28 9.12
CA ASP A 562 9.26 38.10 9.04
C ASP A 562 9.68 38.42 7.61
N GLN A 563 9.49 37.47 6.68
CA GLN A 563 9.78 37.68 5.26
C GLN A 563 8.81 38.68 4.63
N LEU A 564 7.50 38.60 4.92
CA LEU A 564 6.53 39.59 4.47
C LEU A 564 6.78 41.00 5.06
N LEU A 565 7.14 41.11 6.34
CA LEU A 565 7.54 42.39 6.94
C LEU A 565 8.79 43.00 6.28
N ARG A 566 9.64 42.19 5.66
CA ARG A 566 10.83 42.61 4.88
C ARG A 566 10.51 42.82 3.39
N GLY A 567 9.25 42.78 2.99
CA GLY A 567 8.82 42.91 1.59
C GLY A 567 9.15 41.70 0.69
N ILE A 568 9.57 40.58 1.27
CA ILE A 568 9.95 39.37 0.52
C ILE A 568 8.68 38.51 0.30
N PRO A 569 8.25 38.28 -0.95
CA PRO A 569 7.02 37.53 -1.22
C PRO A 569 7.19 36.03 -0.88
N VAL A 570 6.45 35.55 0.11
CA VAL A 570 6.44 34.12 0.52
C VAL A 570 5.50 33.24 -0.33
N LYS A 571 4.95 33.79 -1.42
CA LYS A 571 4.04 33.13 -2.36
C LYS A 571 4.45 33.50 -3.79
N TYR A 572 4.55 32.53 -4.69
CA TYR A 572 4.80 32.75 -6.12
C TYR A 572 3.46 32.85 -6.88
N GLY A 573 3.14 34.04 -7.39
CA GLY A 573 2.03 34.27 -8.32
C GLY A 573 0.65 34.47 -7.70
N ASN A 574 -0.13 35.37 -8.30
CA ASN A 574 -1.55 35.57 -7.99
C ASN A 574 -2.42 34.65 -8.85
N ASN A 575 -2.65 33.42 -8.38
CA ASN A 575 -3.99 32.82 -8.36
C ASN A 575 -3.97 31.50 -7.59
N TRP A 576 -4.91 31.33 -6.65
CA TRP A 576 -5.01 30.05 -5.91
C TRP A 576 -5.62 28.94 -6.78
N GLU A 577 -6.46 29.30 -7.76
CA GLU A 577 -7.11 28.34 -8.67
C GLU A 577 -6.10 27.55 -9.53
N SER A 578 -5.10 28.22 -10.13
CA SER A 578 -4.18 27.58 -11.06
C SER A 578 -3.33 26.49 -10.38
N VAL A 579 -2.98 26.69 -9.10
CA VAL A 579 -2.24 25.71 -8.29
C VAL A 579 -3.12 24.48 -7.96
N VAL A 580 -4.43 24.68 -7.79
CA VAL A 580 -5.40 23.59 -7.54
C VAL A 580 -5.61 22.76 -8.81
N GLU A 581 -5.79 23.39 -9.97
CA GLU A 581 -5.90 22.69 -11.24
C GLU A 581 -4.61 21.95 -11.61
N THR A 582 -3.45 22.61 -11.49
CA THR A 582 -2.14 22.03 -11.88
C THR A 582 -1.75 20.82 -11.02
N MET A 583 -2.18 20.75 -9.75
CA MET A 583 -1.87 19.60 -8.88
C MET A 583 -2.93 18.49 -8.86
N GLY A 584 -4.19 18.76 -9.22
CA GLY A 584 -5.21 17.71 -9.46
C GLY A 584 -5.64 16.88 -8.23
N TRP A 585 -5.60 17.43 -7.01
CA TRP A 585 -5.94 16.69 -5.79
C TRP A 585 -7.44 16.75 -5.44
N SER A 586 -8.13 15.61 -5.55
CA SER A 586 -9.49 15.45 -5.02
C SER A 586 -9.49 15.16 -3.51
N LYS A 587 -10.44 15.76 -2.77
CA LYS A 587 -10.55 15.62 -1.31
C LYS A 587 -10.94 14.18 -0.91
N GLN A 588 -10.02 13.41 -0.30
CA GLN A 588 -10.41 12.20 0.43
C GLN A 588 -11.13 12.58 1.74
N ARG A 589 -12.34 12.05 1.95
CA ARG A 589 -13.03 12.09 3.25
C ARG A 589 -12.56 10.92 4.12
N ALA A 590 -12.14 11.21 5.35
CA ALA A 590 -11.95 10.18 6.37
C ALA A 590 -13.31 9.76 6.95
N SER A 591 -13.57 8.46 7.07
CA SER A 591 -14.79 7.94 7.71
C SER A 591 -14.62 7.83 9.24
N ARG A 592 -15.71 8.13 9.98
CA ARG A 592 -15.74 8.01 11.45
C ARG A 592 -15.88 6.54 11.89
N ARG A 593 -15.42 6.26 13.13
CA ARG A 593 -15.93 5.16 13.96
C ARG A 593 -17.05 5.70 14.87
N PRO A 594 -17.96 4.86 15.40
CA PRO A 594 -19.14 5.33 16.12
C PRO A 594 -18.82 6.04 17.43
N GLU A 595 -19.71 6.97 17.80
CA GLU A 595 -19.58 7.89 18.93
C GLU A 595 -20.32 7.38 20.18
N ALA A 596 -19.82 7.78 21.36
CA ALA A 596 -20.69 7.98 22.52
C ALA A 596 -21.31 9.39 22.41
N ASN A 597 -22.52 9.58 22.95
CA ASN A 597 -23.36 10.77 22.70
C ASN A 597 -22.61 12.12 22.87
N ASP A 598 -22.66 12.97 21.85
CA ASP A 598 -21.88 14.21 21.76
C ASP A 598 -22.71 15.51 21.81
N GLY A 599 -24.02 15.40 22.13
CA GLY A 599 -24.85 16.57 22.46
C GLY A 599 -25.30 17.43 21.28
N ARG A 600 -25.27 16.90 20.05
CA ARG A 600 -25.80 17.58 18.85
C ARG A 600 -27.35 17.68 18.84
N PRO A 601 -27.91 18.61 18.03
CA PRO A 601 -29.34 18.59 17.69
C PRO A 601 -29.79 17.23 17.13
N PRO A 602 -31.07 16.85 17.31
CA PRO A 602 -31.62 15.61 16.78
C PRO A 602 -31.91 15.76 15.27
N ASP A 603 -30.87 15.91 14.44
CA ASP A 603 -30.97 16.10 12.99
C ASP A 603 -30.83 14.79 12.18
N THR A 604 -30.77 13.65 12.86
CA THR A 604 -30.63 12.32 12.25
C THR A 604 -31.88 11.47 12.42
N ASN A 605 -32.18 10.63 11.42
CA ASN A 605 -33.28 9.66 11.43
C ASN A 605 -33.34 8.78 12.69
N LYS A 606 -32.19 8.51 13.31
CA LYS A 606 -32.05 7.65 14.50
C LYS A 606 -32.62 8.29 15.77
N VAL A 607 -32.77 9.62 15.79
CA VAL A 607 -33.28 10.39 16.93
C VAL A 607 -34.66 10.98 16.63
N LEU A 608 -34.88 11.51 15.43
CA LEU A 608 -36.15 12.14 15.00
C LEU A 608 -37.38 11.22 15.12
N PHE A 609 -37.26 9.97 14.70
CA PHE A 609 -38.37 9.01 14.70
C PHE A 609 -38.40 8.12 15.94
N GLY A 610 -37.52 8.40 16.92
CA GLY A 610 -37.17 7.46 17.98
C GLY A 610 -36.59 6.15 17.44
N THR A 611 -36.28 5.21 18.33
CA THR A 611 -35.97 3.84 17.90
C THR A 611 -37.25 3.01 17.78
N LYS A 612 -37.89 3.09 16.61
CA LYS A 612 -38.20 1.81 15.97
C LYS A 612 -36.85 1.10 15.79
N LYS A 613 -36.56 0.16 16.68
CA LYS A 613 -35.55 -0.87 16.42
C LYS A 613 -36.05 -1.70 15.24
N LEU A 614 -35.83 -1.18 14.03
CA LEU A 614 -35.20 -1.99 13.00
C LEU A 614 -33.79 -2.34 13.51
N GLY A 615 -33.76 -3.22 14.53
CA GLY A 615 -32.84 -4.33 14.44
C GLY A 615 -33.09 -4.93 13.07
N ARG A 616 -32.01 -4.99 12.28
CA ARG A 616 -31.94 -5.46 10.90
C ARG A 616 -33.19 -6.25 10.46
N PRO A 617 -33.87 -5.86 9.37
CA PRO A 617 -35.18 -6.42 9.00
C PRO A 617 -35.16 -7.95 9.06
N ARG A 618 -36.17 -8.52 9.75
CA ARG A 618 -36.27 -9.97 10.04
C ARG A 618 -35.98 -10.76 8.75
N GLY A 619 -34.82 -11.42 8.71
CA GLY A 619 -34.37 -12.24 7.57
C GLY A 619 -33.09 -11.75 6.87
N ALA A 620 -32.61 -10.51 7.03
CA ALA A 620 -31.44 -10.07 6.27
C ALA A 620 -30.12 -10.75 6.74
N PRO A 621 -29.30 -11.28 5.81
CA PRO A 621 -28.19 -12.20 6.12
C PRO A 621 -26.94 -11.51 6.68
N ASN A 622 -26.19 -12.17 7.56
CA ASN A 622 -24.95 -11.64 8.15
C ASN A 622 -23.89 -11.36 7.08
N VAL A 623 -23.42 -10.11 7.01
CA VAL A 623 -22.33 -9.74 6.09
C VAL A 623 -21.08 -10.46 6.53
N HIS A 624 -20.73 -11.51 5.81
CA HIS A 624 -19.72 -12.46 6.24
C HIS A 624 -18.32 -11.89 5.92
N ARG A 625 -17.46 -11.87 6.94
CA ARG A 625 -16.24 -11.04 7.01
C ARG A 625 -15.01 -11.79 7.52
N ASP A 626 -15.12 -13.10 7.70
CA ASP A 626 -13.98 -13.95 8.00
C ASP A 626 -12.93 -13.88 6.86
N PRO A 627 -11.64 -13.67 7.14
CA PRO A 627 -10.62 -13.51 6.10
C PRO A 627 -10.41 -14.76 5.22
N HIS A 628 -10.52 -15.95 5.81
CA HIS A 628 -10.16 -17.21 5.15
C HIS A 628 -11.27 -17.77 4.26
N SER A 629 -12.50 -17.28 4.44
CA SER A 629 -13.68 -17.68 3.67
C SER A 629 -14.38 -16.50 2.96
N SER A 630 -13.82 -15.28 3.02
CA SER A 630 -14.37 -14.14 2.27
C SER A 630 -13.34 -13.06 1.93
N TYR A 631 -13.39 -12.54 0.70
CA TYR A 631 -12.50 -11.47 0.24
C TYR A 631 -13.26 -10.27 -0.33
N GLN A 632 -12.64 -9.09 -0.36
CA GLN A 632 -13.27 -7.88 -0.90
C GLN A 632 -13.08 -7.79 -2.42
N SER A 633 -14.18 -7.78 -3.15
CA SER A 633 -14.26 -7.37 -4.56
C SER A 633 -15.05 -6.06 -4.70
N TYR A 634 -15.46 -5.70 -5.91
CA TYR A 634 -16.25 -4.50 -6.23
C TYR A 634 -17.62 -4.55 -5.53
N TRP A 635 -18.30 -3.39 -5.46
CA TRP A 635 -19.60 -3.27 -4.83
C TRP A 635 -20.46 -2.26 -5.58
N ALA A 636 -21.77 -2.49 -5.64
CA ALA A 636 -22.72 -1.52 -6.18
C ALA A 636 -22.83 -0.31 -5.24
N CYS A 637 -22.85 0.92 -5.80
CA CYS A 637 -22.98 2.14 -4.98
C CYS A 637 -24.19 2.97 -5.42
N ASN A 638 -25.38 2.49 -5.04
CA ASN A 638 -26.68 3.07 -5.43
C ASN A 638 -26.88 4.54 -5.01
N ASN A 639 -26.02 5.07 -4.12
CA ASN A 639 -26.05 6.44 -3.60
C ASN A 639 -25.07 7.41 -4.28
N GLU A 640 -24.13 6.92 -5.10
CA GLU A 640 -23.17 7.77 -5.84
C GLU A 640 -23.49 7.76 -7.34
N THR A 641 -23.39 8.92 -7.99
CA THR A 641 -23.53 9.05 -9.45
C THR A 641 -22.30 8.49 -10.15
N GLY A 642 -22.51 7.74 -11.23
CA GLY A 642 -21.46 7.02 -11.97
C GLY A 642 -21.03 5.69 -11.35
N LYS A 643 -21.87 5.07 -10.50
CA LYS A 643 -21.62 3.79 -9.82
C LYS A 643 -22.88 2.92 -9.63
N LYS A 644 -23.96 3.21 -10.35
CA LYS A 644 -25.22 2.43 -10.34
C LYS A 644 -25.25 1.50 -11.54
N ASN A 645 -25.99 0.39 -11.44
CA ASN A 645 -26.21 -0.55 -12.55
C ASN A 645 -24.90 -1.05 -13.20
N CYS A 646 -23.82 -1.18 -12.41
CA CYS A 646 -22.46 -1.49 -12.87
C CYS A 646 -22.15 -2.99 -12.94
N CYS A 647 -23.13 -3.86 -12.67
CA CYS A 647 -23.00 -5.31 -12.57
C CYS A 647 -22.40 -5.98 -13.82
N TRP A 648 -22.76 -5.49 -15.01
CA TRP A 648 -22.18 -5.89 -16.31
C TRP A 648 -20.65 -5.68 -16.39
N ALA A 649 -20.10 -4.76 -15.59
CA ALA A 649 -18.67 -4.55 -15.45
C ALA A 649 -18.10 -5.37 -14.28
N THR A 650 -18.74 -5.35 -13.12
CA THR A 650 -18.17 -5.94 -11.90
C THR A 650 -18.19 -7.47 -11.92
N ALA A 651 -19.24 -8.11 -12.44
CA ALA A 651 -19.30 -9.57 -12.60
C ALA A 651 -18.27 -10.08 -13.62
N SER A 652 -18.12 -9.38 -14.75
CA SER A 652 -17.11 -9.69 -15.77
C SER A 652 -15.68 -9.48 -15.25
N LEU A 653 -15.42 -8.39 -14.52
CA LEU A 653 -14.12 -8.10 -13.91
C LEU A 653 -13.77 -8.96 -12.69
N GLU A 654 -14.72 -9.72 -12.16
CA GLU A 654 -14.42 -10.80 -11.20
C GLU A 654 -14.25 -12.13 -11.93
N SER A 655 -15.13 -12.46 -12.90
CA SER A 655 -15.04 -13.68 -13.72
C SER A 655 -13.68 -13.84 -14.42
N PHE A 656 -13.11 -12.73 -14.90
CA PHE A 656 -11.81 -12.71 -15.58
C PHE A 656 -10.61 -12.53 -14.64
N PHE A 657 -10.80 -12.43 -13.32
CA PHE A 657 -9.70 -12.25 -12.36
C PHE A 657 -8.91 -13.54 -12.07
N PRO A 658 -9.51 -14.74 -11.90
CA PRO A 658 -8.76 -16.00 -11.76
C PRO A 658 -7.80 -16.31 -12.92
N LEU A 659 -8.12 -15.80 -14.11
CA LEU A 659 -7.34 -15.99 -15.34
C LEU A 659 -6.07 -15.12 -15.38
N PHE A 660 -5.97 -14.12 -14.50
CA PHE A 660 -4.89 -13.13 -14.54
C PHE A 660 -3.57 -13.78 -14.14
N SER A 661 -2.64 -13.84 -15.08
CA SER A 661 -1.31 -14.43 -14.90
C SER A 661 -0.22 -13.57 -15.54
N PRO A 662 1.08 -13.82 -15.27
CA PRO A 662 2.18 -13.15 -15.98
C PRO A 662 2.11 -13.23 -17.51
N LEU A 663 1.36 -14.19 -18.08
CA LEU A 663 1.15 -14.29 -19.54
C LEU A 663 0.48 -13.03 -20.12
N TRP A 664 -0.43 -12.39 -19.35
CA TRP A 664 -1.15 -11.16 -19.73
C TRP A 664 -0.25 -9.93 -19.91
N ILE A 665 1.04 -10.03 -19.56
CA ILE A 665 2.00 -8.93 -19.59
C ILE A 665 3.03 -9.13 -20.72
N ILE A 666 3.13 -10.33 -21.30
CA ILE A 666 4.09 -10.67 -22.38
C ILE A 666 3.87 -9.75 -23.59
N GLY A 667 4.95 -9.15 -24.11
CA GLY A 667 4.90 -8.25 -25.27
C GLY A 667 4.20 -6.91 -25.03
N SER A 668 3.66 -6.65 -23.83
CA SER A 668 3.15 -5.33 -23.48
C SER A 668 4.28 -4.40 -23.07
N THR A 669 4.35 -3.22 -23.70
CA THR A 669 5.24 -2.14 -23.23
C THR A 669 4.73 -1.45 -21.97
N GLY A 670 3.52 -1.79 -21.50
CA GLY A 670 2.87 -1.18 -20.33
C GLY A 670 2.52 0.31 -20.47
N LYS A 671 2.86 0.95 -21.59
CA LYS A 671 2.73 2.41 -21.80
C LYS A 671 1.41 2.84 -22.45
N LYS A 672 0.76 1.97 -23.22
CA LYS A 672 -0.49 2.30 -23.95
C LYS A 672 -1.65 2.66 -22.99
N THR A 673 -2.69 3.29 -23.52
CA THR A 673 -3.86 3.80 -22.80
C THR A 673 -5.16 3.06 -23.13
N ASP A 674 -5.07 2.00 -23.93
CA ASP A 674 -6.18 1.13 -24.32
C ASP A 674 -6.79 0.36 -23.13
N ILE A 675 -7.98 -0.21 -23.36
CA ILE A 675 -8.76 -0.89 -22.33
C ILE A 675 -8.05 -2.14 -21.76
N VAL A 676 -7.32 -2.91 -22.58
CA VAL A 676 -6.55 -4.07 -22.10
C VAL A 676 -5.38 -3.61 -21.24
N THR A 677 -4.60 -2.61 -21.66
CA THR A 677 -3.52 -2.08 -20.82
C THR A 677 -4.06 -1.46 -19.51
N LYS A 678 -5.25 -0.85 -19.53
CA LYS A 678 -5.95 -0.41 -18.30
C LYS A 678 -6.35 -1.61 -17.42
N LEU A 679 -6.83 -2.71 -18.00
CA LEU A 679 -7.22 -3.93 -17.28
C LEU A 679 -6.01 -4.60 -16.61
N THR A 680 -4.94 -4.85 -17.38
CA THR A 680 -3.68 -5.42 -16.87
C THR A 680 -3.11 -4.57 -15.72
N ARG A 681 -3.12 -3.23 -15.85
CA ARG A 681 -2.70 -2.31 -14.77
C ARG A 681 -3.60 -2.40 -13.53
N HIS A 682 -4.91 -2.52 -13.72
CA HIS A 682 -5.88 -2.64 -12.62
C HIS A 682 -5.70 -3.95 -11.84
N TYR A 683 -5.67 -5.10 -12.53
CA TYR A 683 -5.43 -6.39 -11.88
C TYR A 683 -4.04 -6.44 -11.21
N SER A 684 -2.99 -5.88 -11.83
CA SER A 684 -1.68 -5.72 -11.19
C SER A 684 -1.74 -4.89 -9.89
N ALA A 685 -2.59 -3.86 -9.84
CA ALA A 685 -2.76 -3.03 -8.65
C ALA A 685 -3.60 -3.71 -7.56
N ARG A 686 -4.61 -4.50 -7.94
CA ARG A 686 -5.38 -5.37 -7.02
C ARG A 686 -4.45 -6.40 -6.38
N VAL A 687 -3.77 -7.20 -7.21
CA VAL A 687 -2.79 -8.20 -6.79
C VAL A 687 -1.73 -7.59 -5.86
N SER A 688 -1.12 -6.47 -6.24
CA SER A 688 -0.14 -5.80 -5.38
C SER A 688 -0.71 -5.37 -4.03
N SER A 689 -1.99 -4.98 -3.96
CA SER A 689 -2.64 -4.64 -2.68
C SER A 689 -3.03 -5.84 -1.84
N GLU A 690 -3.21 -7.02 -2.44
CA GLU A 690 -3.42 -8.28 -1.72
C GLU A 690 -2.09 -8.70 -1.05
N ILE A 691 -1.00 -8.78 -1.82
CA ILE A 691 0.37 -9.12 -1.31
C ILE A 691 0.80 -8.24 -0.13
N HIS A 692 0.56 -6.93 -0.18
CA HIS A 692 1.08 -5.98 0.82
C HIS A 692 0.14 -5.75 2.01
N GLY A 693 -0.91 -6.58 2.21
CA GLY A 693 -1.90 -6.38 3.28
C GLY A 693 -2.58 -5.00 3.22
N GLY A 694 -2.78 -4.48 2.01
CA GLY A 694 -2.91 -3.05 1.75
C GLY A 694 -4.22 -2.43 2.24
N LYS A 695 -4.12 -1.43 3.14
CA LYS A 695 -5.22 -0.53 3.51
C LYS A 695 -5.62 0.36 2.33
N GLY A 696 -6.37 -0.18 1.40
CA GLY A 696 -6.78 0.54 0.19
C GLY A 696 -7.62 -0.22 -0.82
N MET A 697 -7.89 -1.52 -0.63
CA MET A 697 -8.53 -2.38 -1.63
C MET A 697 -9.76 -1.75 -2.33
N ARG A 698 -10.74 -1.23 -1.57
CA ARG A 698 -11.91 -0.53 -2.15
C ARG A 698 -11.55 0.68 -3.03
N SER A 699 -10.53 1.45 -2.66
CA SER A 699 -10.04 2.58 -3.45
C SER A 699 -9.34 2.14 -4.75
N ILE A 700 -8.74 0.95 -4.76
CA ILE A 700 -8.13 0.37 -5.97
C ILE A 700 -9.24 -0.15 -6.90
N LEU A 701 -10.13 -0.99 -6.37
CA LEU A 701 -11.28 -1.54 -7.10
C LEU A 701 -12.16 -0.44 -7.72
N SER A 702 -12.53 0.59 -6.96
CA SER A 702 -13.34 1.70 -7.48
C SER A 702 -12.61 2.54 -8.53
N ARG A 703 -11.29 2.81 -8.39
CA ARG A 703 -10.53 3.55 -9.40
C ARG A 703 -10.32 2.74 -10.67
N GLY A 704 -10.09 1.43 -10.55
CA GLY A 704 -9.99 0.50 -11.67
C GLY A 704 -11.28 0.43 -12.47
N LEU A 705 -12.40 0.16 -11.78
CA LEU A 705 -13.74 0.12 -12.36
C LEU A 705 -14.06 1.42 -13.12
N THR A 706 -13.92 2.59 -12.49
CA THR A 706 -14.17 3.88 -13.16
C THR A 706 -13.22 4.15 -14.34
N SER A 707 -11.97 3.68 -14.30
CA SER A 707 -11.01 3.80 -15.41
C SER A 707 -11.39 2.93 -16.62
N LEU A 708 -11.92 1.74 -16.36
CA LEU A 708 -12.37 0.76 -17.35
C LEU A 708 -13.73 1.14 -17.96
N GLN A 709 -14.68 1.59 -17.16
CA GLN A 709 -15.97 2.12 -17.65
C GLN A 709 -15.76 3.31 -18.58
N LYS A 710 -14.88 4.27 -18.20
CA LYS A 710 -14.47 5.37 -19.08
C LYS A 710 -13.73 4.91 -20.33
N ALA A 711 -13.13 3.72 -20.34
CA ALA A 711 -12.53 3.14 -21.55
C ALA A 711 -13.58 2.51 -22.46
N ALA A 712 -14.55 1.77 -21.92
CA ALA A 712 -15.67 1.22 -22.68
C ALA A 712 -16.52 2.33 -23.32
N GLN A 713 -16.78 3.41 -22.59
CA GLN A 713 -17.43 4.63 -23.10
C GLN A 713 -16.69 5.31 -24.26
N GLN A 714 -15.36 5.13 -24.35
CA GLN A 714 -14.54 5.63 -25.46
C GLN A 714 -14.50 4.65 -26.65
N LEU A 715 -15.05 3.44 -26.51
CA LEU A 715 -15.09 2.40 -27.54
C LEU A 715 -16.51 2.20 -28.11
N SER A 716 -17.56 2.42 -27.31
CA SER A 716 -18.96 2.47 -27.77
C SER A 716 -19.83 3.40 -26.92
N PRO A 717 -20.77 4.15 -27.53
CA PRO A 717 -21.75 4.95 -26.81
C PRO A 717 -22.77 4.12 -26.00
N SER A 718 -22.84 2.79 -26.20
CA SER A 718 -23.77 1.91 -25.47
C SER A 718 -23.52 1.88 -23.95
N PHE A 719 -22.32 2.23 -23.49
CA PHE A 719 -21.92 2.15 -22.08
C PHE A 719 -22.31 3.39 -21.26
N VAL A 720 -23.58 3.80 -21.36
CA VAL A 720 -24.11 5.00 -20.71
C VAL A 720 -23.96 4.93 -19.18
N THR A 721 -23.45 6.01 -18.58
CA THR A 721 -23.25 6.14 -17.13
C THR A 721 -24.54 5.87 -16.35
N ASP A 722 -24.45 5.11 -15.26
CA ASP A 722 -25.57 4.67 -14.41
C ASP A 722 -26.68 3.86 -15.12
N ARG A 723 -26.41 3.28 -16.30
CA ARG A 723 -27.32 2.38 -17.02
C ARG A 723 -26.79 0.96 -17.11
N PHE A 724 -27.71 0.02 -17.33
CA PHE A 724 -27.39 -1.34 -17.73
C PHE A 724 -26.74 -1.34 -19.12
N ALA A 725 -25.81 -2.27 -19.35
CA ALA A 725 -25.17 -2.55 -20.63
C ALA A 725 -24.90 -4.05 -20.75
N SER A 726 -24.54 -4.54 -21.94
CA SER A 726 -24.14 -5.94 -22.15
C SER A 726 -22.79 -6.23 -21.48
N ALA A 727 -22.73 -7.35 -20.77
CA ALA A 727 -21.48 -7.91 -20.24
C ALA A 727 -20.60 -8.46 -21.37
N ASP A 728 -21.23 -9.10 -22.37
CA ASP A 728 -20.62 -9.74 -23.53
C ASP A 728 -19.81 -8.74 -24.36
N LEU A 729 -20.43 -7.61 -24.75
CA LEU A 729 -19.78 -6.52 -25.48
C LEU A 729 -18.62 -5.88 -24.69
N PHE A 730 -18.67 -5.93 -23.35
CA PHE A 730 -17.58 -5.45 -22.50
C PHE A 730 -16.42 -6.46 -22.43
N ILE A 731 -16.73 -7.77 -22.43
CA ILE A 731 -15.75 -8.87 -22.50
C ILE A 731 -15.06 -8.90 -23.87
N ASP A 732 -15.81 -8.70 -24.96
CA ASP A 732 -15.29 -8.63 -26.33
C ASP A 732 -14.20 -7.56 -26.49
N TYR A 733 -14.30 -6.42 -25.80
CA TYR A 733 -13.25 -5.41 -25.82
C TYR A 733 -11.93 -5.81 -25.14
N PHE A 734 -11.91 -6.92 -24.41
CA PHE A 734 -10.67 -7.54 -23.92
C PHE A 734 -10.16 -8.60 -24.91
N LEU A 735 -11.07 -9.44 -25.42
CA LEU A 735 -10.76 -10.67 -26.15
C LEU A 735 -10.63 -10.49 -27.67
N VAL A 736 -11.52 -9.72 -28.30
CA VAL A 736 -11.58 -9.60 -29.77
C VAL A 736 -10.63 -8.50 -30.26
N PRO A 737 -9.62 -8.82 -31.12
CA PRO A 737 -8.76 -7.80 -31.70
C PRO A 737 -9.56 -6.91 -32.67
N ALA A 738 -9.46 -5.59 -32.50
CA ALA A 738 -10.04 -4.66 -33.46
C ALA A 738 -9.44 -4.87 -34.87
N ARG A 739 -10.29 -4.86 -35.90
CA ARG A 739 -9.92 -5.17 -37.31
C ARG A 739 -8.60 -4.49 -37.72
N GLY A 740 -7.68 -5.29 -38.27
CA GLY A 740 -6.36 -4.83 -38.73
C GLY A 740 -5.32 -4.56 -37.63
N LYS A 741 -5.61 -4.86 -36.35
CA LYS A 741 -4.65 -4.71 -35.24
C LYS A 741 -4.23 -6.09 -34.70
N PRO A 742 -2.96 -6.25 -34.26
CA PRO A 742 -2.49 -7.50 -33.69
C PRO A 742 -3.19 -7.80 -32.35
N ALA A 743 -3.41 -9.08 -32.08
CA ALA A 743 -4.04 -9.56 -30.85
C ALA A 743 -3.30 -9.07 -29.60
N SER A 744 -4.07 -8.65 -28.60
CA SER A 744 -3.57 -8.25 -27.27
C SER A 744 -2.99 -9.46 -26.51
N PRO A 745 -2.18 -9.25 -25.46
CA PRO A 745 -1.60 -10.37 -24.70
C PRO A 745 -2.66 -11.30 -24.07
N ILE A 746 -3.81 -10.77 -23.64
CA ILE A 746 -4.96 -11.58 -23.19
C ILE A 746 -5.66 -12.27 -24.37
N ALA A 747 -5.92 -11.57 -25.47
CA ALA A 747 -6.61 -12.14 -26.65
C ALA A 747 -5.91 -13.38 -27.21
N LYS A 748 -4.57 -13.45 -27.10
CA LYS A 748 -3.76 -14.61 -27.50
C LYS A 748 -3.97 -15.88 -26.68
N LEU A 749 -4.69 -15.81 -25.55
CA LEU A 749 -4.92 -16.94 -24.64
C LEU A 749 -6.24 -17.68 -24.91
N PHE A 750 -7.11 -17.13 -25.76
CA PHE A 750 -8.44 -17.64 -26.11
C PHE A 750 -8.67 -18.07 -27.58
N PRO A 751 -7.72 -17.94 -28.55
CA PRO A 751 -8.04 -18.15 -29.95
C PRO A 751 -8.23 -19.64 -30.24
N HIS A 752 -9.35 -19.95 -30.88
CA HIS A 752 -9.65 -21.26 -31.47
C HIS A 752 -10.13 -21.04 -32.90
N GLN A 753 -10.17 -22.09 -33.71
CA GLN A 753 -10.63 -22.00 -35.09
C GLN A 753 -12.02 -22.62 -35.23
N VAL A 754 -12.87 -22.02 -36.05
CA VAL A 754 -14.15 -22.59 -36.46
C VAL A 754 -14.06 -22.86 -37.96
N ILE A 755 -14.12 -24.14 -38.33
CA ILE A 755 -14.04 -24.60 -39.72
C ILE A 755 -15.47 -24.78 -40.22
N LYS A 756 -15.91 -23.93 -41.16
CA LYS A 756 -17.24 -23.97 -41.76
C LYS A 756 -17.16 -24.57 -43.16
N GLU A 757 -17.69 -25.77 -43.33
CA GLU A 757 -17.89 -26.42 -44.61
C GLU A 757 -19.30 -26.10 -45.12
N PHE A 758 -19.41 -25.48 -46.29
CA PHE A 758 -20.68 -25.17 -46.96
C PHE A 758 -20.87 -26.11 -48.16
N ARG A 759 -21.98 -26.82 -48.24
CA ARG A 759 -22.35 -27.68 -49.38
C ARG A 759 -23.65 -27.21 -50.03
N CYS A 760 -23.71 -27.20 -51.35
CA CYS A 760 -24.94 -26.86 -52.06
C CYS A 760 -26.01 -27.96 -51.92
N THR A 761 -27.23 -27.57 -51.57
CA THR A 761 -28.38 -28.48 -51.39
C THR A 761 -28.78 -29.26 -52.64
N GLN A 762 -28.58 -28.69 -53.84
CA GLN A 762 -28.83 -29.37 -55.13
C GLN A 762 -27.59 -30.02 -55.76
N TYR A 763 -26.38 -29.57 -55.40
CA TYR A 763 -25.13 -29.97 -56.08
C TYR A 763 -24.04 -30.32 -55.05
N PRO A 764 -23.97 -31.58 -54.56
CA PRO A 764 -23.04 -31.98 -53.49
C PRO A 764 -21.55 -31.74 -53.79
N SER A 765 -21.18 -31.58 -55.07
CA SER A 765 -19.83 -31.20 -55.51
C SER A 765 -19.45 -29.73 -55.26
N HIS A 766 -20.45 -28.84 -55.08
CA HIS A 766 -20.22 -27.43 -54.79
C HIS A 766 -19.95 -27.22 -53.30
N ILE A 767 -18.69 -27.47 -52.92
CA ILE A 767 -18.19 -27.30 -51.55
C ILE A 767 -17.40 -26.00 -51.42
N GLN A 768 -17.59 -25.25 -50.33
CA GLN A 768 -16.82 -24.05 -49.99
C GLN A 768 -16.41 -24.12 -48.51
N ASN A 769 -15.14 -23.82 -48.18
CA ASN A 769 -14.64 -23.88 -46.81
C ASN A 769 -14.20 -22.50 -46.32
N GLU A 770 -14.66 -22.09 -45.14
CA GLU A 770 -14.32 -20.84 -44.46
C GLU A 770 -13.73 -21.18 -43.08
N ILE A 771 -12.49 -20.74 -42.80
CA ILE A 771 -11.84 -20.93 -41.49
C ILE A 771 -11.83 -19.61 -40.75
N VAL A 772 -12.46 -19.56 -39.58
CA VAL A 772 -12.67 -18.33 -38.79
C VAL A 772 -12.03 -18.47 -37.43
N THR A 773 -11.03 -17.63 -37.10
CA THR A 773 -10.52 -17.54 -35.72
C THR A 773 -11.53 -16.82 -34.84
N GLN A 774 -11.94 -17.46 -33.74
CA GLN A 774 -12.84 -16.91 -32.73
C GLN A 774 -12.16 -16.86 -31.36
N TYR A 775 -12.70 -16.03 -30.45
CA TYR A 775 -12.14 -15.75 -29.12
C TYR A 775 -13.15 -16.04 -27.99
N GLY A 776 -14.35 -16.47 -28.36
CA GLY A 776 -15.44 -16.87 -27.47
C GLY A 776 -16.48 -17.65 -28.27
N ILE A 777 -17.07 -18.66 -27.66
CA ILE A 777 -18.00 -19.59 -28.27
C ILE A 777 -19.42 -19.17 -27.89
N SER A 778 -20.22 -18.80 -28.90
CA SER A 778 -21.65 -18.54 -28.73
C SER A 778 -22.42 -19.85 -28.72
N ILE A 779 -23.15 -20.13 -27.64
CA ILE A 779 -24.17 -21.18 -27.58
C ILE A 779 -25.53 -20.53 -27.82
N THR A 780 -26.30 -20.97 -28.81
CA THR A 780 -27.67 -20.51 -29.07
C THR A 780 -28.70 -21.59 -28.77
N ASN A 781 -29.97 -21.18 -28.66
CA ASN A 781 -31.12 -22.07 -28.57
C ASN A 781 -31.16 -23.08 -29.73
N ASP A 782 -30.94 -22.57 -30.94
CA ASP A 782 -31.24 -23.28 -32.18
C ASP A 782 -30.26 -24.43 -32.42
N MET A 783 -29.02 -24.33 -31.94
CA MET A 783 -28.04 -25.41 -31.96
C MET A 783 -28.53 -26.70 -31.26
N PHE A 784 -29.34 -26.57 -30.19
CA PHE A 784 -29.93 -27.73 -29.53
C PHE A 784 -31.11 -28.32 -30.31
N HIS A 785 -31.90 -27.48 -30.98
CA HIS A 785 -32.97 -27.94 -31.87
C HIS A 785 -32.40 -28.66 -33.09
N ASP A 786 -31.41 -28.07 -33.76
CA ASP A 786 -30.77 -28.63 -34.96
C ASP A 786 -30.00 -29.93 -34.66
N ALA A 787 -29.38 -30.03 -33.47
CA ALA A 787 -28.75 -31.27 -32.99
C ALA A 787 -29.74 -32.30 -32.40
N ASN A 788 -31.04 -31.96 -32.26
CA ASN A 788 -32.06 -32.75 -31.56
C ASN A 788 -31.65 -33.14 -30.11
N LEU A 789 -30.97 -32.23 -29.42
CA LEU A 789 -30.50 -32.40 -28.04
C LEU A 789 -31.36 -31.61 -27.04
N LYS A 790 -31.48 -32.13 -25.83
CA LYS A 790 -32.01 -31.36 -24.68
C LYS A 790 -30.90 -30.44 -24.17
N TYR A 791 -31.25 -29.26 -23.65
CA TYR A 791 -30.26 -28.33 -23.07
C TYR A 791 -29.34 -28.97 -22.03
N SER A 792 -29.82 -29.97 -21.29
CA SER A 792 -29.02 -30.73 -20.33
C SER A 792 -27.80 -31.43 -20.95
N GLY A 793 -27.83 -31.74 -22.24
CA GLY A 793 -26.74 -32.36 -22.99
C GLY A 793 -25.81 -31.35 -23.67
N ILE A 794 -25.35 -30.35 -22.92
CA ILE A 794 -24.39 -29.34 -23.40
C ILE A 794 -23.02 -29.96 -23.68
N GLU A 795 -22.63 -30.98 -22.94
CA GLU A 795 -21.37 -31.72 -23.14
C GLU A 795 -21.41 -32.51 -24.44
N GLU A 796 -22.51 -33.23 -24.71
CA GLU A 796 -22.76 -33.92 -25.97
C GLU A 796 -22.81 -32.95 -27.16
N LEU A 797 -23.45 -31.78 -27.01
CA LEU A 797 -23.48 -30.74 -28.06
C LEU A 797 -22.07 -30.23 -28.38
N ILE A 798 -21.27 -29.93 -27.36
CA ILE A 798 -19.88 -29.48 -27.50
C ILE A 798 -19.02 -30.57 -28.14
N GLN A 799 -19.17 -31.83 -27.72
CA GLN A 799 -18.42 -32.95 -28.27
C GLN A 799 -18.77 -33.18 -29.75
N MET A 800 -20.07 -33.21 -30.10
CA MET A 800 -20.52 -33.26 -31.50
C MET A 800 -19.96 -32.10 -32.33
N TRP A 801 -19.85 -30.90 -31.76
CA TRP A 801 -19.27 -29.75 -32.45
C TRP A 801 -17.76 -29.86 -32.70
N VAL A 802 -17.04 -30.68 -31.91
CA VAL A 802 -15.61 -30.97 -32.08
C VAL A 802 -15.36 -32.18 -32.98
N THR A 803 -16.24 -33.19 -32.99
CA THR A 803 -16.06 -34.44 -33.77
C THR A 803 -16.73 -34.42 -35.13
N ASP A 804 -18.05 -34.20 -35.15
CA ASP A 804 -18.91 -34.42 -36.31
C ASP A 804 -19.34 -33.10 -36.98
N GLY A 805 -19.22 -32.00 -36.24
CA GLY A 805 -19.64 -30.66 -36.63
C GLY A 805 -21.14 -30.46 -36.48
N LEU A 806 -21.54 -29.26 -36.07
CA LEU A 806 -22.96 -28.89 -36.03
C LEU A 806 -23.43 -28.47 -37.42
N PHE A 807 -24.61 -28.95 -37.79
CA PHE A 807 -25.22 -28.69 -39.08
C PHE A 807 -26.31 -27.61 -38.97
N SER A 808 -26.40 -26.72 -39.95
CA SER A 808 -27.46 -25.70 -40.04
C SER A 808 -27.75 -25.33 -41.49
N THR A 809 -28.95 -24.78 -41.76
CA THR A 809 -29.29 -24.25 -43.08
C THR A 809 -28.83 -22.80 -43.21
N ASN A 810 -27.94 -22.53 -44.17
CA ASN A 810 -27.39 -21.19 -44.37
C ASN A 810 -28.11 -20.48 -45.54
N PRO A 811 -28.70 -19.29 -45.33
CA PRO A 811 -29.42 -18.56 -46.38
C PRO A 811 -28.51 -17.95 -47.46
N ARG A 812 -27.17 -18.10 -47.37
CA ARG A 812 -26.25 -17.80 -48.46
C ARG A 812 -26.57 -18.68 -49.67
N CYS A 813 -26.92 -18.04 -50.79
CA CYS A 813 -27.04 -18.68 -52.10
C CYS A 813 -25.73 -19.36 -52.53
N CYS A 814 -25.81 -20.50 -53.22
CA CYS A 814 -24.64 -21.16 -53.78
C CYS A 814 -24.02 -20.34 -54.93
N THR A 815 -22.93 -19.61 -54.63
CA THR A 815 -22.22 -18.78 -55.62
C THR A 815 -21.51 -19.58 -56.71
N ALA A 816 -21.24 -20.87 -56.48
CA ALA A 816 -20.76 -21.79 -57.52
C ALA A 816 -21.87 -22.10 -58.54
N PHE A 817 -23.09 -22.40 -58.08
CA PHE A 817 -24.26 -22.55 -58.95
C PHE A 817 -24.56 -21.26 -59.71
N GLN A 818 -24.50 -20.10 -59.02
CA GLN A 818 -24.73 -18.80 -59.65
C GLN A 818 -23.73 -18.51 -60.79
N LYS A 819 -22.49 -19.00 -60.70
CA LYS A 819 -21.52 -18.94 -61.80
C LYS A 819 -21.88 -19.91 -62.92
N SER A 820 -22.08 -21.20 -62.62
CA SER A 820 -22.39 -22.21 -63.65
C SER A 820 -23.71 -21.91 -64.41
N PHE A 821 -24.70 -21.34 -63.73
CA PHE A 821 -25.96 -20.88 -64.33
C PHE A 821 -25.74 -19.71 -65.30
N ASN A 822 -24.93 -18.71 -64.90
CA ASN A 822 -24.57 -17.59 -65.76
C ASN A 822 -23.68 -18.01 -66.94
N GLU A 823 -22.90 -19.07 -66.80
CA GLU A 823 -21.99 -19.61 -67.82
C GLU A 823 -22.69 -20.58 -68.80
N ASN A 824 -23.75 -21.30 -68.40
CA ASN A 824 -24.49 -22.23 -69.26
C ASN A 824 -26.00 -22.36 -68.90
N PRO A 825 -26.85 -21.37 -69.25
CA PRO A 825 -28.29 -21.38 -68.92
C PRO A 825 -29.15 -22.32 -69.80
N LYS A 826 -28.59 -23.40 -70.34
CA LYS A 826 -29.25 -24.31 -71.30
C LYS A 826 -29.21 -25.81 -70.95
N GLN A 827 -28.62 -26.20 -69.82
CA GLN A 827 -28.50 -27.62 -69.43
C GLN A 827 -29.12 -27.92 -68.05
N LEU A 828 -30.42 -27.68 -67.90
CA LEU A 828 -31.27 -28.37 -66.92
C LEU A 828 -32.72 -28.41 -67.43
N SER A 829 -33.26 -29.62 -67.57
CA SER A 829 -34.67 -29.90 -67.84
C SER A 829 -35.11 -31.13 -67.01
N PRO A 830 -36.42 -31.29 -66.70
CA PRO A 830 -36.81 -31.94 -65.45
C PRO A 830 -36.77 -33.47 -65.44
N LEU A 831 -36.74 -34.02 -64.23
CA LEU A 831 -36.82 -35.46 -63.95
C LEU A 831 -38.05 -35.75 -63.07
N MET A 832 -39.24 -35.44 -63.59
CA MET A 832 -40.53 -35.87 -63.05
C MET A 832 -41.47 -36.27 -64.20
N SER A 833 -42.32 -37.26 -63.95
CA SER A 833 -43.28 -37.84 -64.91
C SER A 833 -44.60 -37.07 -64.96
N ASP A 834 -45.32 -37.22 -66.07
CA ASP A 834 -46.65 -36.65 -66.26
C ASP A 834 -47.69 -37.23 -65.28
N GLU A 835 -48.33 -36.35 -64.50
CA GLU A 835 -49.77 -36.34 -64.23
C GLU A 835 -50.16 -34.96 -63.65
N ASP A 836 -51.43 -34.56 -63.78
CA ASP A 836 -52.04 -33.29 -63.32
C ASP A 836 -51.45 -31.95 -63.83
N ILE A 837 -51.91 -31.52 -65.02
CA ILE A 837 -51.86 -30.12 -65.48
C ILE A 837 -53.21 -29.45 -65.20
N GLU A 838 -53.25 -28.38 -64.39
CA GLU A 838 -54.10 -27.21 -64.72
C GLU A 838 -53.71 -25.88 -64.01
N VAL A 839 -53.16 -24.96 -64.80
CA VAL A 839 -53.47 -23.51 -64.86
C VAL A 839 -53.77 -22.75 -63.54
N GLN A 840 -52.88 -21.84 -63.13
CA GLN A 840 -52.94 -20.42 -63.60
C GLN A 840 -51.67 -19.60 -63.25
N VAL A 841 -51.46 -18.47 -63.94
CA VAL A 841 -50.18 -17.74 -63.94
C VAL A 841 -50.09 -16.63 -62.88
N LEU A 842 -49.04 -16.67 -62.06
CA LEU A 842 -48.42 -15.49 -61.46
C LEU A 842 -46.94 -15.45 -61.85
N LYS A 843 -46.39 -14.26 -62.09
CA LYS A 843 -44.99 -14.09 -62.51
C LYS A 843 -44.06 -14.38 -61.34
N GLU A 844 -43.29 -15.47 -61.44
CA GLU A 844 -42.39 -15.87 -60.37
C GLU A 844 -41.16 -14.97 -60.25
N ASN A 845 -40.61 -14.94 -59.04
CA ASN A 845 -39.56 -14.03 -58.61
C ASN A 845 -38.21 -14.78 -58.62
N PRO A 846 -37.16 -14.32 -59.33
CA PRO A 846 -35.93 -15.10 -59.62
C PRO A 846 -35.00 -15.34 -58.41
N ALA A 847 -35.56 -15.36 -57.20
CA ALA A 847 -34.88 -15.71 -55.94
C ALA A 847 -35.20 -17.14 -55.45
N LYS A 848 -36.12 -17.88 -56.10
CA LYS A 848 -36.47 -19.26 -55.72
C LYS A 848 -35.49 -20.33 -56.22
N ASP A 849 -34.95 -20.16 -57.42
CA ASP A 849 -34.24 -21.24 -58.14
C ASP A 849 -32.75 -21.37 -57.77
N VAL A 850 -32.24 -20.52 -56.88
CA VAL A 850 -30.83 -20.58 -56.46
C VAL A 850 -30.73 -21.41 -55.17
N PRO A 851 -30.11 -22.61 -55.20
CA PRO A 851 -30.00 -23.46 -54.03
C PRO A 851 -29.22 -22.80 -52.89
N THR A 852 -29.75 -22.95 -51.69
CA THR A 852 -29.11 -22.56 -50.43
C THR A 852 -27.94 -23.47 -50.08
N LEU A 853 -27.07 -22.98 -49.22
CA LEU A 853 -25.94 -23.75 -48.68
C LEU A 853 -26.33 -24.42 -47.36
N TYR A 854 -25.96 -25.68 -47.21
CA TYR A 854 -25.98 -26.42 -45.95
C TYR A 854 -24.62 -26.22 -45.27
N GLU A 855 -24.60 -25.66 -44.07
CA GLU A 855 -23.38 -25.37 -43.31
C GLU A 855 -23.11 -26.47 -42.28
N ARG A 856 -21.87 -26.95 -42.24
CA ARG A 856 -21.32 -27.84 -41.21
C ARG A 856 -20.15 -27.13 -40.52
N ALA A 857 -20.34 -26.70 -39.29
CA ALA A 857 -19.34 -25.98 -38.52
C ALA A 857 -18.65 -26.91 -37.50
N HIS A 858 -17.31 -26.88 -37.44
CA HIS A 858 -16.47 -27.63 -36.49
C HIS A 858 -15.68 -26.69 -35.58
N LEU A 859 -15.50 -27.04 -34.30
CA LEU A 859 -14.57 -26.39 -33.38
C LEU A 859 -13.18 -27.07 -33.44
N ASP A 860 -12.18 -26.37 -33.97
CA ASP A 860 -10.79 -26.81 -33.95
C ASP A 860 -10.02 -26.20 -32.76
N PHE A 861 -9.63 -27.09 -31.84
CA PHE A 861 -8.79 -26.82 -30.68
C PHE A 861 -7.33 -27.29 -30.85
N SER A 862 -6.86 -27.59 -32.07
CA SER A 862 -5.46 -27.95 -32.38
C SER A 862 -4.44 -26.99 -31.73
N SER A 863 -4.73 -25.69 -31.81
CA SER A 863 -3.98 -24.58 -31.21
C SER A 863 -3.87 -24.61 -29.68
N SER A 864 -4.69 -25.43 -29.00
CA SER A 864 -4.68 -25.69 -27.55
C SER A 864 -4.62 -24.40 -26.70
N PRO A 865 -5.61 -23.49 -26.82
CA PRO A 865 -5.63 -22.20 -26.10
C PRO A 865 -5.52 -22.39 -24.57
N MET A 866 -5.08 -21.37 -23.84
CA MET A 866 -5.02 -21.44 -22.36
C MET A 866 -6.40 -21.44 -21.72
N HIS A 867 -7.34 -20.69 -22.31
CA HIS A 867 -8.67 -20.43 -21.77
C HIS A 867 -9.74 -20.61 -22.86
N VAL A 868 -10.91 -21.12 -22.48
CA VAL A 868 -12.08 -21.22 -23.37
C VAL A 868 -13.25 -20.49 -22.72
N TYR A 869 -13.86 -19.56 -23.45
CA TYR A 869 -14.98 -18.74 -23.00
C TYR A 869 -16.24 -19.11 -23.78
N PHE A 870 -17.24 -19.66 -23.09
CA PHE A 870 -18.57 -19.94 -23.62
C PHE A 870 -19.55 -18.88 -23.12
N HIS A 871 -20.43 -18.38 -23.97
CA HIS A 871 -21.53 -17.48 -23.57
C HIS A 871 -22.85 -17.90 -24.24
N LEU A 872 -23.96 -17.72 -23.54
CA LEU A 872 -25.28 -18.01 -24.07
C LEU A 872 -25.78 -16.79 -24.86
N ALA A 873 -25.84 -16.94 -26.18
CA ALA A 873 -26.28 -15.91 -27.11
C ALA A 873 -27.79 -16.02 -27.40
N GLY A 874 -28.40 -14.91 -27.85
CA GLY A 874 -29.82 -14.87 -28.24
C GLY A 874 -30.83 -14.88 -27.09
N VAL A 875 -30.41 -15.13 -25.84
CA VAL A 875 -31.26 -15.25 -24.63
C VAL A 875 -32.33 -14.16 -24.49
N MET A 876 -31.98 -12.90 -24.82
CA MET A 876 -32.88 -11.73 -24.80
C MET A 876 -34.11 -11.84 -25.73
N GLY A 877 -34.07 -12.71 -26.74
CA GLY A 877 -35.15 -12.94 -27.70
C GLY A 877 -36.03 -14.16 -27.40
N LEU A 878 -35.71 -14.95 -26.37
CA LEU A 878 -36.48 -16.13 -25.98
C LEU A 878 -37.68 -15.73 -25.11
N ALA A 879 -38.74 -16.54 -25.17
CA ALA A 879 -39.83 -16.46 -24.19
C ALA A 879 -39.29 -16.77 -22.77
N GLU A 880 -39.83 -16.10 -21.75
CA GLU A 880 -39.28 -16.16 -20.39
C GLU A 880 -39.26 -17.60 -19.81
N SER A 881 -40.22 -18.44 -20.20
CA SER A 881 -40.28 -19.88 -19.90
C SER A 881 -39.10 -20.68 -20.44
N ASP A 882 -38.62 -20.31 -21.62
CA ASP A 882 -37.63 -21.10 -22.38
C ASP A 882 -36.23 -20.55 -22.17
N LYS A 883 -36.11 -19.24 -21.92
CA LYS A 883 -34.95 -18.60 -21.28
C LYS A 883 -34.58 -19.29 -19.95
N HIS A 884 -35.53 -19.55 -19.06
CA HIS A 884 -35.25 -20.22 -17.78
C HIS A 884 -34.67 -21.63 -17.97
N LYS A 885 -35.21 -22.40 -18.92
CA LYS A 885 -34.70 -23.74 -19.29
C LYS A 885 -33.31 -23.64 -19.93
N PHE A 886 -33.17 -22.82 -20.96
CA PHE A 886 -31.93 -22.64 -21.72
C PHE A 886 -30.77 -22.19 -20.82
N MET A 887 -30.99 -21.22 -19.92
CA MET A 887 -29.98 -20.75 -18.96
C MET A 887 -29.79 -21.67 -17.73
N GLY A 888 -30.65 -22.67 -17.53
CA GLY A 888 -30.72 -23.42 -16.27
C GLY A 888 -30.43 -24.90 -16.37
N ASP A 889 -30.94 -25.57 -17.40
CA ASP A 889 -30.92 -27.02 -17.54
C ASP A 889 -29.55 -27.56 -17.98
N MET A 890 -28.70 -26.71 -18.57
CA MET A 890 -27.38 -27.07 -19.11
C MET A 890 -26.42 -27.63 -18.04
N LYS A 891 -26.12 -28.93 -18.11
CA LYS A 891 -25.17 -29.60 -17.22
C LYS A 891 -23.72 -29.36 -17.67
N TRP A 892 -23.21 -28.15 -17.42
CA TRP A 892 -21.82 -27.82 -17.69
C TRP A 892 -20.87 -28.69 -16.83
N PRO A 893 -19.98 -29.51 -17.41
CA PRO A 893 -19.10 -30.40 -16.64
C PRO A 893 -17.98 -29.64 -15.92
N GLU A 894 -17.28 -30.30 -15.01
CA GLU A 894 -16.13 -29.72 -14.29
C GLU A 894 -14.87 -29.64 -15.13
N CYS A 895 -14.71 -30.60 -16.03
CA CYS A 895 -13.62 -30.67 -16.97
C CYS A 895 -14.19 -30.91 -18.37
N LEU A 896 -13.58 -30.30 -19.38
CA LEU A 896 -13.76 -30.62 -20.80
C LEU A 896 -12.42 -31.09 -21.34
N GLU A 897 -12.39 -32.21 -22.06
CA GLU A 897 -11.17 -32.68 -22.73
C GLU A 897 -11.18 -32.27 -24.20
N PHE A 898 -10.19 -31.47 -24.62
CA PHE A 898 -9.99 -31.15 -26.03
C PHE A 898 -8.54 -31.44 -26.43
N ASN A 899 -8.33 -32.25 -27.47
CA ASN A 899 -7.00 -32.56 -28.01
C ASN A 899 -6.01 -33.04 -26.92
N GLY A 900 -6.45 -33.95 -26.04
CA GLY A 900 -5.65 -34.48 -24.91
C GLY A 900 -5.36 -33.46 -23.79
N ASN A 901 -5.97 -32.27 -23.81
CA ASN A 901 -5.82 -31.25 -22.77
C ASN A 901 -7.09 -31.18 -21.92
N ASN A 902 -6.92 -31.30 -20.61
CA ASN A 902 -7.99 -31.16 -19.62
C ASN A 902 -8.20 -29.70 -19.23
N TYR A 903 -9.36 -29.14 -19.59
CA TYR A 903 -9.78 -27.78 -19.26
C TYR A 903 -10.74 -27.81 -18.06
N LYS A 904 -10.27 -27.40 -16.87
CA LYS A 904 -11.13 -27.30 -15.68
C LYS A 904 -11.95 -25.99 -15.69
N ILE A 905 -13.17 -26.02 -15.17
CA ILE A 905 -14.01 -24.83 -14.99
C ILE A 905 -13.39 -23.88 -13.94
N VAL A 906 -13.32 -22.59 -14.24
CA VAL A 906 -12.69 -21.58 -13.34
C VAL A 906 -13.59 -20.37 -13.05
N SER A 907 -14.59 -20.11 -13.88
CA SER A 907 -15.60 -19.07 -13.63
C SER A 907 -16.92 -19.41 -14.29
N ARG A 908 -18.03 -19.12 -13.62
CA ARG A 908 -19.39 -19.11 -14.19
C ARG A 908 -20.05 -17.77 -13.91
N GLY A 909 -20.46 -17.05 -14.94
CA GLY A 909 -21.27 -15.84 -14.83
C GLY A 909 -22.74 -16.12 -14.99
N PHE A 910 -23.56 -15.27 -14.37
CA PHE A 910 -25.01 -15.40 -14.35
C PHE A 910 -25.68 -14.08 -14.69
N TRP A 911 -26.87 -14.17 -15.30
CA TRP A 911 -27.74 -13.03 -15.61
C TRP A 911 -29.20 -13.34 -15.30
N GLY A 912 -29.86 -12.47 -14.55
CA GLY A 912 -31.27 -12.61 -14.20
C GLY A 912 -31.84 -11.29 -13.68
N GLU A 913 -33.11 -11.01 -13.98
CA GLU A 913 -33.82 -9.77 -13.57
C GLU A 913 -33.10 -8.45 -13.96
N GLY A 914 -32.27 -8.47 -15.00
CA GLY A 914 -31.44 -7.33 -15.43
C GLY A 914 -30.13 -7.16 -14.65
N HIS A 915 -29.79 -8.09 -13.76
CA HIS A 915 -28.61 -8.08 -12.91
C HIS A 915 -27.59 -9.15 -13.32
N PHE A 916 -26.31 -8.91 -13.03
CA PHE A 916 -25.20 -9.84 -13.31
C PHE A 916 -24.40 -10.17 -12.03
N TRP A 917 -24.02 -11.44 -11.87
CA TRP A 917 -23.17 -11.93 -10.77
C TRP A 917 -22.34 -13.14 -11.25
N CYS A 918 -21.42 -13.67 -10.43
CA CYS A 918 -20.61 -14.84 -10.82
C CYS A 918 -20.25 -15.78 -9.66
N LYS A 919 -19.76 -16.97 -10.01
CA LYS A 919 -18.95 -17.86 -9.18
C LYS A 919 -17.56 -17.94 -9.80
N VAL A 920 -16.52 -17.98 -8.97
CA VAL A 920 -15.11 -18.08 -9.40
C VAL A 920 -14.36 -19.08 -8.54
N VAL A 921 -13.48 -19.86 -9.16
CA VAL A 921 -12.51 -20.71 -8.45
C VAL A 921 -11.32 -19.83 -8.08
N ARG A 922 -10.92 -19.82 -6.80
CA ARG A 922 -9.79 -19.02 -6.31
C ARG A 922 -9.04 -19.75 -5.21
N THR A 923 -7.71 -19.66 -5.22
CA THR A 923 -6.84 -20.03 -4.11
C THR A 923 -6.64 -18.82 -3.17
N LEU A 924 -6.88 -19.01 -1.88
CA LEU A 924 -6.56 -18.06 -0.81
C LEU A 924 -5.90 -18.82 0.35
N ASP A 925 -4.85 -18.25 0.93
CA ASP A 925 -4.09 -18.83 2.06
C ASP A 925 -3.67 -20.31 1.83
N GLY A 926 -3.37 -20.68 0.58
CA GLY A 926 -3.03 -22.05 0.17
C GLY A 926 -4.23 -23.00 -0.03
N ALA A 927 -5.47 -22.52 0.12
CA ALA A 927 -6.68 -23.32 -0.09
C ALA A 927 -7.46 -22.85 -1.33
N THR A 928 -7.61 -23.75 -2.30
CA THR A 928 -8.48 -23.56 -3.48
C THR A 928 -9.95 -23.81 -3.11
N GLY A 929 -10.86 -23.02 -3.67
CA GLY A 929 -12.30 -23.25 -3.53
C GLY A 929 -13.17 -22.34 -4.40
N VAL A 930 -14.48 -22.59 -4.39
CA VAL A 930 -15.49 -21.87 -5.18
C VAL A 930 -16.05 -20.71 -4.37
N TYR A 931 -15.88 -19.49 -4.87
CA TYR A 931 -16.40 -18.27 -4.28
C TYR A 931 -17.59 -17.73 -5.08
N TYR A 932 -18.69 -17.44 -4.41
CA TYR A 932 -19.83 -16.70 -4.96
C TYR A 932 -19.61 -15.20 -4.80
N TYR A 933 -19.83 -14.44 -5.88
CA TYR A 933 -19.69 -12.99 -5.90
C TYR A 933 -20.90 -12.31 -6.55
N ASN A 934 -21.50 -11.36 -5.84
CA ASN A 934 -22.60 -10.52 -6.30
C ASN A 934 -22.44 -9.13 -5.68
N ASP A 935 -22.39 -8.08 -6.50
CA ASP A 935 -22.01 -6.73 -6.05
C ASP A 935 -23.12 -5.98 -5.29
N LEU A 936 -24.36 -6.50 -5.33
CA LEU A 936 -25.48 -6.08 -4.49
C LEU A 936 -25.48 -6.74 -3.10
N LEU A 937 -24.72 -7.84 -2.92
CA LEU A 937 -24.68 -8.62 -1.68
C LEU A 937 -23.38 -8.39 -0.91
N ASP A 938 -23.40 -8.77 0.37
CA ASP A 938 -22.26 -8.80 1.31
C ASP A 938 -21.30 -7.60 1.30
N ASP A 939 -21.78 -6.40 0.93
CA ASP A 939 -20.97 -5.17 0.85
C ASP A 939 -19.76 -5.36 -0.11
N GLY A 940 -20.02 -6.07 -1.22
CA GLY A 940 -19.07 -6.42 -2.28
C GLY A 940 -18.06 -7.49 -1.92
N ARG A 941 -18.38 -8.37 -0.95
CA ARG A 941 -17.49 -9.46 -0.55
C ARG A 941 -17.88 -10.75 -1.25
N ALA A 942 -16.92 -11.36 -1.93
CA ALA A 942 -17.07 -12.72 -2.42
C ALA A 942 -16.97 -13.70 -1.24
N GLN A 943 -17.81 -14.74 -1.24
CA GLN A 943 -17.99 -15.69 -0.14
C GLN A 943 -17.68 -17.10 -0.61
N LEU A 944 -16.86 -17.83 0.15
CA LEU A 944 -16.57 -19.25 -0.09
C LEU A 944 -17.86 -20.07 0.07
N LEU A 945 -18.26 -20.79 -0.98
CA LEU A 945 -19.32 -21.80 -0.91
C LEU A 945 -18.79 -23.13 -0.38
N GLY A 946 -17.56 -23.46 -0.72
CA GLY A 946 -16.88 -24.71 -0.36
C GLY A 946 -15.67 -24.96 -1.26
N ARG A 947 -14.99 -26.08 -1.04
CA ARG A 947 -13.83 -26.50 -1.86
C ARG A 947 -14.20 -27.36 -3.07
N ASP A 948 -15.37 -27.99 -3.01
CA ASP A 948 -15.95 -28.82 -4.06
C ASP A 948 -16.17 -28.03 -5.37
N MET A 949 -15.70 -28.59 -6.49
CA MET A 949 -15.87 -28.05 -7.84
C MET A 949 -17.30 -28.26 -8.37
N GLY A 950 -18.04 -29.20 -7.80
CA GLY A 950 -19.49 -29.39 -7.97
C GLY A 950 -20.29 -28.10 -7.73
N LEU A 951 -19.78 -27.21 -6.89
CA LEU A 951 -20.41 -25.93 -6.57
C LEU A 951 -20.39 -24.92 -7.72
N ILE A 952 -19.53 -25.09 -8.73
CA ILE A 952 -19.46 -24.23 -9.94
C ILE A 952 -19.87 -24.96 -11.24
N SER A 953 -19.89 -26.30 -11.24
CA SER A 953 -20.33 -27.15 -12.36
C SER A 953 -21.84 -27.45 -12.33
N GLY A 954 -22.29 -28.36 -13.21
CA GLY A 954 -23.66 -28.84 -13.29
C GLY A 954 -24.67 -27.84 -13.87
N ALA A 955 -25.95 -28.24 -13.81
CA ALA A 955 -27.08 -27.41 -14.15
C ALA A 955 -27.31 -26.36 -13.05
N GLN A 956 -27.27 -25.07 -13.42
CA GLN A 956 -27.50 -23.96 -12.49
C GLN A 956 -28.32 -22.87 -13.19
N PRO A 957 -29.44 -22.39 -12.60
CA PRO A 957 -30.30 -21.38 -13.22
C PRO A 957 -29.55 -20.07 -13.48
N ASN A 958 -30.03 -19.33 -14.48
CA ASN A 958 -29.49 -18.02 -14.88
C ASN A 958 -28.03 -18.04 -15.38
N THR A 959 -27.46 -19.20 -15.76
CA THR A 959 -26.09 -19.27 -16.32
C THR A 959 -26.02 -18.47 -17.62
N SER A 960 -25.10 -17.49 -17.70
CA SER A 960 -24.95 -16.58 -18.84
C SER A 960 -23.62 -16.79 -19.58
N TRP A 961 -22.54 -17.14 -18.85
CA TRP A 961 -21.27 -17.52 -19.44
C TRP A 961 -20.50 -18.50 -18.55
N VAL A 962 -19.60 -19.28 -19.16
CA VAL A 962 -18.69 -20.20 -18.47
C VAL A 962 -17.29 -20.02 -19.04
N ILE A 963 -16.28 -20.04 -18.16
CA ILE A 963 -14.86 -19.99 -18.54
C ILE A 963 -14.17 -21.23 -17.99
N TYR A 964 -13.51 -21.94 -18.89
CA TYR A 964 -12.64 -23.07 -18.60
C TYR A 964 -11.18 -22.70 -18.84
N SER A 965 -10.24 -23.41 -18.22
CA SER A 965 -8.80 -23.23 -18.41
C SER A 965 -8.06 -24.56 -18.28
N ARG A 966 -7.11 -24.82 -19.17
CA ARG A 966 -6.17 -25.93 -19.03
C ARG A 966 -5.01 -25.54 -18.11
N GLN A 967 -4.25 -26.53 -17.64
CA GLN A 967 -2.96 -26.27 -17.02
C GLN A 967 -1.99 -25.60 -18.03
N PRO A 968 -1.08 -24.74 -17.56
CA PRO A 968 -0.03 -24.18 -18.41
C PRO A 968 0.90 -25.28 -18.96
N THR A 969 1.29 -25.16 -20.22
CA THR A 969 2.40 -25.96 -20.77
C THR A 969 3.71 -25.60 -20.03
N ARG A 970 4.73 -26.45 -20.15
CA ARG A 970 6.06 -26.21 -19.56
C ARG A 970 6.66 -24.85 -19.94
N GLU A 971 6.38 -24.36 -21.15
CA GLU A 971 6.86 -23.06 -21.65
C GLU A 971 6.09 -21.89 -21.01
N GLU A 972 4.77 -21.99 -20.95
CA GLU A 972 3.90 -21.01 -20.29
C GLU A 972 4.20 -20.95 -18.78
N GLN A 973 4.34 -22.10 -18.12
CA GLN A 973 4.72 -22.20 -16.71
C GLN A 973 6.09 -21.55 -16.45
N THR A 974 7.09 -21.83 -17.30
CA THR A 974 8.41 -21.18 -17.19
C THR A 974 8.29 -19.64 -17.23
N ILE A 975 7.35 -19.08 -17.99
CA ILE A 975 7.13 -17.62 -18.05
C ILE A 975 6.34 -17.12 -16.82
N ILE A 976 5.39 -17.91 -16.31
CA ILE A 976 4.67 -17.67 -15.05
C ILE A 976 5.65 -17.62 -13.87
N ASP A 977 6.49 -18.64 -13.71
CA ASP A 977 7.51 -18.75 -12.65
C ASP A 977 8.48 -17.57 -12.70
N ASN A 978 8.99 -17.24 -13.89
CA ASN A 978 9.83 -16.06 -14.09
C ASN A 978 9.08 -14.75 -13.78
N GLY A 979 7.76 -14.71 -13.95
CA GLY A 979 6.89 -13.62 -13.50
C GLY A 979 6.82 -13.52 -11.98
N ILE A 980 6.45 -14.62 -11.31
CA ILE A 980 6.38 -14.76 -9.84
C ILE A 980 7.71 -14.37 -9.21
N ALA A 981 8.83 -14.93 -9.67
CA ALA A 981 10.16 -14.64 -9.16
C ALA A 981 10.56 -13.16 -9.33
N ARG A 982 10.13 -12.49 -10.40
CA ARG A 982 10.34 -11.03 -10.59
C ARG A 982 9.49 -10.17 -9.65
N ILE A 983 8.36 -10.68 -9.16
CA ILE A 983 7.48 -10.01 -8.19
C ILE A 983 8.00 -10.25 -6.77
N ALA A 984 8.27 -11.49 -6.39
CA ALA A 984 8.87 -11.86 -5.09
C ALA A 984 10.21 -11.16 -4.86
N LYS A 985 11.07 -11.06 -5.89
CA LYS A 985 12.35 -10.31 -5.82
C LYS A 985 12.19 -8.81 -5.54
N LYS A 986 11.02 -8.23 -5.82
CA LYS A 986 10.69 -6.83 -5.46
C LYS A 986 9.98 -6.72 -4.11
N ASN A 987 9.23 -7.75 -3.73
CA ASN A 987 8.34 -7.78 -2.56
C ASN A 987 8.73 -8.95 -1.62
N PRO A 988 9.91 -8.95 -0.97
CA PRO A 988 10.48 -10.13 -0.29
C PRO A 988 9.82 -10.49 1.05
N THR A 989 8.61 -10.02 1.34
CA THR A 989 7.93 -10.14 2.65
C THR A 989 6.40 -10.22 2.54
N GLY A 990 5.86 -10.78 1.45
CA GLY A 990 4.43 -10.98 1.24
C GLY A 990 4.16 -12.12 0.26
N ASP A 991 2.98 -12.72 0.37
CA ASP A 991 2.66 -14.00 -0.27
C ASP A 991 2.59 -13.91 -1.80
N THR A 992 2.86 -15.03 -2.48
CA THR A 992 2.83 -15.10 -3.95
C THR A 992 1.39 -15.19 -4.47
N PRO A 993 0.96 -14.28 -5.36
CA PRO A 993 -0.46 -14.09 -5.70
C PRO A 993 -0.95 -14.97 -6.88
N PHE A 994 -0.11 -15.89 -7.34
CA PHE A 994 -0.40 -16.84 -8.42
C PHE A 994 -0.01 -18.22 -7.91
N GLY A 995 -0.89 -19.21 -8.10
CA GLY A 995 -0.60 -20.58 -7.71
C GLY A 995 0.50 -21.20 -8.58
N SER A 996 1.23 -22.13 -8.00
CA SER A 996 2.07 -23.09 -8.73
C SER A 996 1.19 -24.11 -9.48
N ALA A 997 1.80 -24.92 -10.34
CA ALA A 997 1.16 -26.14 -10.83
C ALA A 997 0.83 -27.11 -9.66
N ASP A 998 1.62 -27.06 -8.59
CA ASP A 998 1.45 -27.86 -7.37
C ASP A 998 0.13 -27.53 -6.63
N ASP A 999 -0.37 -26.29 -6.70
CA ASP A 999 -1.64 -25.87 -6.07
C ASP A 999 -2.90 -26.42 -6.78
N PHE A 1000 -2.71 -27.18 -7.86
CA PHE A 1000 -3.75 -27.94 -8.58
C PHE A 1000 -3.62 -29.46 -8.39
N VAL A 1001 -2.64 -29.93 -7.61
CA VAL A 1001 -2.55 -31.32 -7.15
C VAL A 1001 -3.37 -31.43 -5.87
N GLU A 1002 -4.30 -32.38 -5.82
CA GLU A 1002 -5.11 -32.62 -4.62
C GLU A 1002 -4.22 -33.21 -3.52
N VAL A 1003 -4.29 -32.63 -2.31
CA VAL A 1003 -3.41 -32.97 -1.17
C VAL A 1003 -3.84 -34.28 -0.50
N GLU A 1004 -4.36 -35.22 -1.27
CA GLU A 1004 -4.81 -36.54 -0.79
C GLU A 1004 -3.65 -37.54 -0.82
N ASP A 1005 -2.85 -37.57 -1.89
CA ASP A 1005 -1.67 -38.45 -2.02
C ASP A 1005 -0.63 -38.21 -0.90
N GLN A 1006 -0.34 -36.95 -0.57
CA GLN A 1006 0.62 -36.61 0.49
C GLN A 1006 0.10 -36.93 1.90
N ILE A 1007 -1.22 -37.01 2.10
CA ILE A 1007 -1.80 -37.47 3.37
C ILE A 1007 -1.75 -39.00 3.44
N ALA A 1008 -1.93 -39.70 2.31
CA ALA A 1008 -1.82 -41.16 2.23
C ALA A 1008 -0.40 -41.65 2.59
N GLU A 1009 0.67 -41.05 2.07
CA GLU A 1009 2.05 -41.44 2.41
C GLU A 1009 2.39 -41.19 3.90
N ILE A 1010 1.87 -40.11 4.51
CA ILE A 1010 2.16 -39.76 5.91
C ILE A 1010 1.48 -40.71 6.92
N MET A 1011 0.45 -41.45 6.52
CA MET A 1011 -0.29 -42.36 7.41
C MET A 1011 0.25 -43.81 7.45
N VAL A 1012 1.41 -44.11 6.84
CA VAL A 1012 1.90 -45.49 6.67
C VAL A 1012 3.09 -45.86 7.59
N GLU A 1013 3.84 -44.90 8.15
CA GLU A 1013 5.07 -45.20 8.93
C GLU A 1013 5.07 -44.68 10.39
N GLU A 1014 4.38 -45.38 11.30
CA GLU A 1014 4.90 -45.61 12.66
C GLU A 1014 4.63 -47.07 13.12
N PRO A 1015 5.64 -47.83 13.58
CA PRO A 1015 5.47 -49.24 13.92
C PRO A 1015 5.13 -49.48 15.41
N GLY A 1016 3.89 -49.92 15.65
CA GLY A 1016 3.53 -50.89 16.70
C GLY A 1016 3.92 -50.63 18.16
N HIS A 1017 2.91 -50.33 18.99
CA HIS A 1017 2.91 -50.74 20.41
C HIS A 1017 1.58 -51.41 20.78
N GLU A 1018 1.64 -52.28 21.79
CA GLU A 1018 0.72 -53.40 21.94
C GLU A 1018 -0.65 -53.06 22.55
N VAL A 1019 -1.65 -53.87 22.20
CA VAL A 1019 -2.97 -53.86 22.81
C VAL A 1019 -2.89 -54.47 24.21
N ILE A 1020 -3.49 -53.79 25.19
CA ILE A 1020 -3.98 -54.43 26.42
C ILE A 1020 -5.51 -54.33 26.39
N GLU A 1021 -6.19 -55.47 26.40
CA GLU A 1021 -7.64 -55.57 26.50
C GLU A 1021 -8.11 -55.06 27.89
N ASP A 1022 -9.32 -54.49 27.97
CA ASP A 1022 -10.33 -55.15 28.80
C ASP A 1022 -11.76 -54.87 28.30
N ARG A 1023 -12.71 -55.65 28.78
CA ARG A 1023 -14.06 -55.83 28.21
C ARG A 1023 -15.14 -55.04 28.95
N LYS A 1024 -16.01 -54.36 28.19
CA LYS A 1024 -17.48 -54.56 28.26
C LYS A 1024 -18.23 -53.82 27.16
#